data_AF-A0A1S3L5U9-F1
#
_entry.id   AF-A0A1S3L5U9-F1
#
_cell.length_a   1.000
_cell.length_b   1.000
_cell.length_c   1.000
_cell.angle_alpha   90.00
_cell.angle_beta   90.00
_cell.angle_gamma   90.00
#
_symmetry.space_group_name_H-M   'P 1'
#
loop_
_entity.id
_entity.type
_entity.pdbx_description
1 polymer ?
#
loop_
_entity_poly.entity_id
_entity_poly.type
_entity_poly.pdbx_seq_one_letter_code
_entity_poly.pdbx_strand_id
1 'polypeptide(L)'
;MRKDVRILLVGEPKVGKTSLIMSLVSEEFPQVVPYRAEEITIPADVTPERVPTHIVDYSEAEQTDEQLSSEISKANVICIVYAVNNKKSIEKVTSHWIPLINDNTDKDSRVPVILVGNKSDLVEHSSMETILPVMNQYTEIETCVECSAKNLKNISELFYYAQKAVLHPTGPLYCPEEKRMKPACIKALTRIFKVSDLDNDGILNDNELNFFQRTCFNAPLASQALEDVKNVVRKNVIDGVCDNGLTLKGFLFLHTLFIQRGRHETTWTVLRRFGYDDDLELHQDYLFPLTLKVPPDCTTELNHNAYLFLQSVFDKHDKDRDCALSPEELKDLFDVFPYMPWGLDVNNTVCTNDEGWITNQGYLSQWTLTTYLDVQRCLEYLGYLGYSIISEQESQAAAITVTRDKKIDLQKKQTQRSVFRCNVFGDSGSGKSGFLQAFLGRNLTRQNIVSEEHMSYYAISTAYVYGQEKYLLLHEVFPDFDVLSDADMACDIVCLVYDASNPHSFEYCARVFKQYFMDTKTPCMMIAAKSDLQETKQLYALTPLEFCRKHKMPPPQAFTCNTAGAPCKDIYTKLTTMAMHPHARLRCMCTCNRCTFCHLQNFINSELVQTVKAKLYTAILSRHVTQADLKSSAFWLRVSVGATVFAVLGFAMYRVLLKQR
;
A
#
# COMPACT_ATOMS: atom_id res chain seq x y z
N MET A 1 -11.28 15.60 -7.02
CA MET A 1 -11.28 17.08 -7.12
C MET A 1 -12.39 17.51 -8.08
N ARG A 2 -13.17 18.54 -7.75
CA ARG A 2 -14.26 19.04 -8.61
C ARG A 2 -13.71 19.53 -9.95
N LYS A 3 -14.47 19.31 -11.03
CA LYS A 3 -14.06 19.62 -12.40
C LYS A 3 -14.32 21.07 -12.80
N ASP A 4 -15.26 21.71 -12.13
CA ASP A 4 -15.76 23.06 -12.38
C ASP A 4 -16.40 23.61 -11.09
N VAL A 5 -16.52 24.94 -11.01
CA VAL A 5 -17.19 25.64 -9.91
C VAL A 5 -18.25 26.58 -10.46
N ARG A 6 -19.47 26.49 -9.93
CA ARG A 6 -20.58 27.37 -10.30
C ARG A 6 -20.94 28.34 -9.17
N ILE A 7 -20.78 29.62 -9.43
CA ILE A 7 -21.06 30.75 -8.53
C ILE A 7 -22.38 31.40 -8.96
N LEU A 8 -23.37 31.41 -8.08
CA LEU A 8 -24.65 32.09 -8.30
C LEU A 8 -24.71 33.40 -7.50
N LEU A 9 -25.03 34.51 -8.17
CA LEU A 9 -25.27 35.79 -7.51
C LEU A 9 -26.78 36.02 -7.33
N VAL A 10 -27.20 36.18 -6.08
CA VAL A 10 -28.59 36.49 -5.68
C VAL A 10 -28.65 37.75 -4.83
N GLY A 11 -29.84 38.31 -4.62
CA GLY A 11 -30.03 39.56 -3.87
C GLY A 11 -31.07 40.48 -4.48
N GLU A 12 -31.48 41.50 -3.72
CA GLU A 12 -32.55 42.43 -4.11
C GLU A 12 -32.28 43.13 -5.46
N PRO A 13 -33.33 43.63 -6.14
CA PRO A 13 -33.16 44.46 -7.33
C PRO A 13 -32.26 45.68 -7.06
N LYS A 14 -31.42 46.04 -8.05
CA LYS A 14 -30.53 47.22 -8.03
C LYS A 14 -29.42 47.23 -6.97
N VAL A 15 -29.12 46.11 -6.30
CA VAL A 15 -27.95 45.99 -5.40
C VAL A 15 -26.61 45.93 -6.15
N GLY A 16 -26.63 45.64 -7.46
CA GLY A 16 -25.46 45.70 -8.35
C GLY A 16 -24.80 44.35 -8.66
N LYS A 17 -25.59 43.26 -8.70
CA LYS A 17 -25.14 41.91 -9.09
C LYS A 17 -24.51 41.88 -10.48
N THR A 18 -25.28 42.27 -11.48
CA THR A 18 -24.85 42.42 -12.88
C THR A 18 -23.64 43.35 -13.02
N SER A 19 -23.59 44.44 -12.26
CA SER A 19 -22.45 45.36 -12.28
C SER A 19 -21.15 44.70 -11.77
N LEU A 20 -21.22 43.87 -10.73
CA LEU A 20 -20.03 43.13 -10.24
C LEU A 20 -19.50 42.16 -11.31
N ILE A 21 -20.39 41.45 -11.99
CA ILE A 21 -20.05 40.49 -13.04
C ILE A 21 -19.43 41.20 -14.25
N MET A 22 -20.10 42.24 -14.75
CA MET A 22 -19.62 43.01 -15.90
C MET A 22 -18.28 43.68 -15.59
N SER A 23 -18.14 44.31 -14.42
CA SER A 23 -16.88 44.93 -13.99
C SER A 23 -15.72 43.95 -13.85
N LEU A 24 -15.98 42.68 -13.50
CA LEU A 24 -14.94 41.63 -13.49
C LEU A 24 -14.41 41.36 -14.90
N VAL A 25 -15.30 41.31 -15.90
CA VAL A 25 -14.95 40.93 -17.27
C VAL A 25 -14.38 42.08 -18.08
N SER A 26 -14.94 43.28 -17.94
CA SER A 26 -14.49 44.46 -18.69
C SER A 26 -13.40 45.27 -18.00
N GLU A 27 -13.06 44.95 -16.74
CA GLU A 27 -12.14 45.74 -15.89
C GLU A 27 -12.51 47.24 -15.82
N GLU A 28 -13.78 47.58 -16.04
CA GLU A 28 -14.32 48.94 -16.06
C GLU A 28 -15.78 48.94 -15.60
N PHE A 29 -16.25 50.03 -14.99
CA PHE A 29 -17.63 50.13 -14.57
C PHE A 29 -18.58 50.36 -15.76
N PRO A 30 -19.61 49.51 -15.96
CA PRO A 30 -20.53 49.63 -17.09
C PRO A 30 -21.38 50.90 -17.02
N GLN A 31 -21.42 51.68 -18.11
CA GLN A 31 -22.31 52.85 -18.22
C GLN A 31 -23.78 52.46 -18.32
N VAL A 32 -24.06 51.33 -18.99
CA VAL A 32 -25.39 50.76 -19.15
C VAL A 32 -25.36 49.33 -18.60
N VAL A 33 -26.24 49.04 -17.65
CA VAL A 33 -26.31 47.74 -16.99
C VAL A 33 -27.60 47.04 -17.42
N PRO A 34 -27.54 45.87 -18.08
CA PRO A 34 -28.73 45.10 -18.43
C PRO A 34 -29.42 44.56 -17.17
N TYR A 35 -30.62 44.01 -17.30
CA TYR A 35 -31.33 43.40 -16.17
C TYR A 35 -30.65 42.13 -15.65
N ARG A 36 -29.91 41.42 -16.51
CA ARG A 36 -29.17 40.19 -16.20
C ARG A 36 -27.94 40.10 -17.11
N ALA A 37 -26.83 39.58 -16.58
CA ALA A 37 -25.68 39.19 -17.39
C ALA A 37 -25.88 37.77 -17.96
N GLU A 38 -25.35 37.49 -19.15
CA GLU A 38 -25.23 36.12 -19.64
C GLU A 38 -24.28 35.31 -18.75
N GLU A 39 -24.44 33.98 -18.71
CA GLU A 39 -23.56 33.11 -17.94
C GLU A 39 -22.12 33.23 -18.45
N ILE A 40 -21.21 33.60 -17.56
CA ILE A 40 -19.81 33.82 -17.89
C ILE A 40 -19.02 32.60 -17.42
N THR A 41 -18.15 32.08 -18.28
CA THR A 41 -17.20 31.02 -17.90
C THR A 41 -15.79 31.60 -17.89
N ILE A 42 -15.16 31.62 -16.72
CA ILE A 42 -13.75 31.92 -16.56
C ILE A 42 -12.97 30.62 -16.84
N PRO A 43 -12.11 30.59 -17.86
CA PRO A 43 -11.31 29.42 -18.18
C PRO A 43 -10.34 29.04 -17.05
N ALA A 44 -10.01 27.75 -16.94
CA ALA A 44 -9.12 27.22 -15.90
C ALA A 44 -7.75 27.92 -15.89
N ASP A 45 -7.19 28.21 -17.05
CA ASP A 45 -5.88 28.86 -17.23
C ASP A 45 -5.80 30.28 -16.67
N VAL A 46 -6.95 30.93 -16.47
CA VAL A 46 -7.06 32.28 -15.89
C VAL A 46 -7.28 32.22 -14.38
N THR A 47 -7.86 31.14 -13.86
CA THR A 47 -8.14 30.99 -12.41
C THR A 47 -6.89 30.55 -11.63
N PRO A 48 -6.65 31.07 -10.41
CA PRO A 48 -5.53 30.65 -9.57
C PRO A 48 -5.51 29.14 -9.28
N GLU A 49 -6.70 28.56 -9.07
CA GLU A 49 -6.88 27.15 -8.69
C GLU A 49 -6.92 26.21 -9.91
N ARG A 50 -6.79 26.74 -11.14
CA ARG A 50 -6.87 25.98 -12.40
C ARG A 50 -8.18 25.18 -12.57
N VAL A 51 -9.29 25.74 -12.11
CA VAL A 51 -10.63 25.16 -12.22
C VAL A 51 -11.56 26.11 -12.96
N PRO A 52 -12.22 25.69 -14.06
CA PRO A 52 -13.20 26.50 -14.76
C PRO A 52 -14.28 27.01 -13.81
N THR A 53 -14.62 28.30 -13.90
CA THR A 53 -15.58 28.93 -12.99
C THR A 53 -16.72 29.56 -13.77
N HIS A 54 -17.94 29.10 -13.51
CA HIS A 54 -19.17 29.60 -14.09
C HIS A 54 -19.78 30.65 -13.15
N ILE A 55 -20.07 31.84 -13.65
CA ILE A 55 -20.68 32.94 -12.90
C ILE A 55 -22.05 33.22 -13.47
N VAL A 56 -23.05 33.16 -12.60
CA VAL A 56 -24.47 33.18 -12.97
C VAL A 56 -25.15 34.33 -12.24
N ASP A 57 -25.85 35.17 -13.01
CA ASP A 57 -26.62 36.30 -12.49
C ASP A 57 -28.11 35.94 -12.40
N TYR A 58 -28.71 36.08 -11.22
CA TYR A 58 -30.15 35.97 -11.07
C TYR A 58 -30.85 37.33 -11.21
N SER A 59 -31.92 37.38 -12.02
CA SER A 59 -32.76 38.57 -12.14
C SER A 59 -34.24 38.24 -12.10
N GLU A 60 -34.94 38.75 -11.08
CA GLU A 60 -36.40 38.66 -10.92
C GLU A 60 -37.18 39.28 -12.10
N ALA A 61 -36.56 40.20 -12.86
CA ALA A 61 -37.19 40.80 -14.03
C ALA A 61 -37.23 39.86 -15.25
N GLU A 62 -36.35 38.87 -15.31
CA GLU A 62 -36.21 37.95 -16.45
C GLU A 62 -36.49 36.49 -16.10
N GLN A 63 -36.42 36.10 -14.83
CA GLN A 63 -36.50 34.71 -14.38
C GLN A 63 -37.61 34.51 -13.35
N THR A 64 -38.24 33.32 -13.39
CA THR A 64 -39.28 32.92 -12.43
C THR A 64 -38.69 32.30 -11.16
N ASP A 65 -39.52 32.16 -10.12
CA ASP A 65 -39.13 31.50 -8.87
C ASP A 65 -38.71 30.04 -9.09
N GLU A 66 -39.36 29.30 -10.00
CA GLU A 66 -38.94 27.93 -10.33
C GLU A 66 -37.55 27.88 -10.97
N GLN A 67 -37.22 28.89 -11.79
CA GLN A 67 -35.88 29.02 -12.36
C GLN A 67 -34.87 29.35 -11.26
N LEU A 68 -35.19 30.26 -10.33
CA LEU A 68 -34.33 30.55 -9.18
C LEU A 68 -34.04 29.29 -8.35
N SER A 69 -35.07 28.50 -8.01
CA SER A 69 -34.90 27.22 -7.32
C SER A 69 -33.98 26.25 -8.09
N SER A 70 -34.11 26.20 -9.43
CA SER A 70 -33.22 25.41 -10.27
C SER A 70 -31.78 25.96 -10.29
N GLU A 71 -31.60 27.27 -10.22
CA GLU A 71 -30.28 27.90 -10.17
C GLU A 71 -29.58 27.65 -8.82
N ILE A 72 -30.32 27.75 -7.72
CA ILE A 72 -29.84 27.46 -6.36
C ILE A 72 -29.39 25.99 -6.26
N SER A 73 -30.19 25.04 -6.74
CA SER A 73 -29.86 23.61 -6.65
C SER A 73 -28.63 23.20 -7.48
N LYS A 74 -28.30 23.96 -8.54
CA LYS A 74 -27.08 23.76 -9.35
C LYS A 74 -25.86 24.49 -8.80
N ALA A 75 -26.04 25.46 -7.91
CA ALA A 75 -24.94 26.29 -7.42
C ALA A 75 -23.97 25.47 -6.56
N ASN A 76 -22.67 25.72 -6.72
CA ASN A 76 -21.67 25.19 -5.81
C ASN A 76 -21.36 26.17 -4.69
N VAL A 77 -21.58 27.46 -4.92
CA VAL A 77 -21.48 28.55 -3.94
C VAL A 77 -22.47 29.65 -4.33
N ILE A 78 -23.05 30.30 -3.33
CA ILE A 78 -24.04 31.36 -3.53
C ILE A 78 -23.53 32.67 -2.92
N CYS A 79 -23.46 33.72 -3.73
CA CYS A 79 -23.11 35.06 -3.32
C CYS A 79 -24.38 35.89 -3.11
N ILE A 80 -24.72 36.22 -1.86
CA ILE A 80 -25.84 37.10 -1.54
C ILE A 80 -25.35 38.54 -1.55
N VAL A 81 -25.77 39.29 -2.55
CA VAL A 81 -25.39 40.69 -2.75
C VAL A 81 -26.40 41.62 -2.10
N TYR A 82 -25.92 42.50 -1.23
CA TYR A 82 -26.68 43.59 -0.66
C TYR A 82 -25.98 44.92 -0.94
N ALA A 83 -26.72 46.02 -0.87
CA ALA A 83 -26.14 47.35 -1.03
C ALA A 83 -25.87 47.93 0.37
N VAL A 84 -24.61 48.28 0.65
CA VAL A 84 -24.20 48.78 1.97
C VAL A 84 -24.91 50.08 2.37
N ASN A 85 -25.38 50.85 1.40
CA ASN A 85 -26.14 52.08 1.61
C ASN A 85 -27.67 51.86 1.73
N ASN A 86 -28.16 50.62 1.70
CA ASN A 86 -29.59 50.30 1.75
C ASN A 86 -29.90 49.25 2.84
N LYS A 87 -30.37 49.73 4.00
CA LYS A 87 -30.74 48.89 5.15
C LYS A 87 -31.76 47.79 4.82
N LYS A 88 -32.76 48.08 3.96
CA LYS A 88 -33.77 47.09 3.56
C LYS A 88 -33.15 45.89 2.83
N SER A 89 -32.10 46.13 2.03
CA SER A 89 -31.40 45.03 1.34
C SER A 89 -30.61 44.15 2.29
N ILE A 90 -30.10 44.72 3.39
CA ILE A 90 -29.40 43.99 4.47
C ILE A 90 -30.39 43.12 5.24
N GLU A 91 -31.55 43.67 5.62
CA GLU A 91 -32.62 42.92 6.32
C GLU A 91 -33.15 41.73 5.48
N LYS A 92 -33.15 41.86 4.15
CA LYS A 92 -33.57 40.81 3.22
C LYS A 92 -32.61 39.61 3.18
N VAL A 93 -31.34 39.79 3.54
CA VAL A 93 -30.37 38.69 3.63
C VAL A 93 -30.88 37.61 4.59
N THR A 94 -31.25 37.99 5.81
CA THR A 94 -31.70 37.06 6.85
C THR A 94 -33.18 36.71 6.77
N SER A 95 -34.03 37.66 6.35
CA SER A 95 -35.48 37.45 6.32
C SER A 95 -35.99 36.71 5.08
N HIS A 96 -35.21 36.65 3.99
CA HIS A 96 -35.65 36.05 2.73
C HIS A 96 -34.59 35.17 2.07
N TRP A 97 -33.40 35.70 1.75
CA TRP A 97 -32.43 35.00 0.91
C TRP A 97 -31.83 33.75 1.57
N ILE A 98 -31.39 33.84 2.82
CA ILE A 98 -30.86 32.68 3.55
C ILE A 98 -31.93 31.59 3.74
N PRO A 99 -33.15 31.88 4.25
CA PRO A 99 -34.23 30.89 4.33
C PRO A 99 -34.53 30.24 2.98
N LEU A 100 -34.62 31.01 1.90
CA LEU A 100 -34.91 30.51 0.56
C LEU A 100 -33.83 29.53 0.07
N ILE A 101 -32.55 29.85 0.28
CA ILE A 101 -31.44 28.96 -0.07
C ILE A 101 -31.57 27.66 0.71
N ASN A 102 -31.75 27.74 2.03
CA ASN A 102 -31.86 26.58 2.90
C ASN A 102 -33.06 25.68 2.56
N ASP A 103 -34.18 26.25 2.11
CA ASP A 103 -35.36 25.48 1.67
C ASP A 103 -35.16 24.78 0.31
N ASN A 104 -34.21 25.25 -0.51
CA ASN A 104 -33.93 24.73 -1.85
C ASN A 104 -32.64 23.90 -1.95
N THR A 105 -31.92 23.72 -0.85
CA THR A 105 -30.70 22.89 -0.77
C THR A 105 -30.92 21.67 0.11
N ASP A 106 -30.34 20.53 -0.27
CA ASP A 106 -30.37 19.32 0.56
C ASP A 106 -29.69 19.57 1.91
N LYS A 107 -30.34 19.15 3.00
CA LYS A 107 -29.83 19.34 4.37
C LYS A 107 -28.46 18.71 4.60
N ASP A 108 -28.15 17.66 3.84
CA ASP A 108 -26.90 16.91 3.90
C ASP A 108 -25.80 17.51 2.99
N SER A 109 -26.16 18.37 2.02
CA SER A 109 -25.22 19.06 1.11
C SER A 109 -25.30 20.57 1.32
N ARG A 110 -24.62 21.07 2.35
CA ARG A 110 -24.54 22.51 2.62
C ARG A 110 -23.77 23.24 1.51
N VAL A 111 -24.47 24.08 0.77
CA VAL A 111 -23.85 24.99 -0.21
C VAL A 111 -23.26 26.19 0.53
N PRO A 112 -21.96 26.49 0.39
CA PRO A 112 -21.35 27.66 1.04
C PRO A 112 -21.97 28.98 0.54
N VAL A 113 -22.13 29.92 1.47
CA VAL A 113 -22.69 31.25 1.21
C VAL A 113 -21.63 32.32 1.46
N ILE A 114 -21.54 33.29 0.55
CA ILE A 114 -20.71 34.49 0.71
C ILE A 114 -21.62 35.72 0.72
N LEU A 115 -21.46 36.56 1.73
CA LEU A 115 -22.13 37.85 1.78
C LEU A 115 -21.31 38.90 1.02
N VAL A 116 -21.98 39.68 0.18
CA VAL A 116 -21.33 40.68 -0.68
C VAL A 116 -21.93 42.05 -0.42
N GLY A 117 -21.20 42.89 0.32
CA GLY A 117 -21.58 44.28 0.56
C GLY A 117 -21.13 45.17 -0.58
N ASN A 118 -21.97 45.37 -1.59
CA ASN A 118 -21.63 46.20 -2.75
C ASN A 118 -21.97 47.69 -2.52
N LYS A 119 -21.39 48.55 -3.38
CA LYS A 119 -21.50 50.03 -3.33
C LYS A 119 -20.82 50.68 -2.13
N SER A 120 -19.70 50.09 -1.69
CA SER A 120 -18.85 50.67 -0.63
C SER A 120 -18.31 52.06 -0.96
N ASP A 121 -18.37 52.50 -2.21
CA ASP A 121 -18.06 53.88 -2.63
C ASP A 121 -19.08 54.93 -2.16
N LEU A 122 -20.27 54.51 -1.70
CA LEU A 122 -21.35 55.41 -1.27
C LEU A 122 -21.39 55.64 0.24
N VAL A 123 -20.50 55.03 1.01
CA VAL A 123 -20.43 55.12 2.48
C VAL A 123 -19.00 55.28 2.95
N GLU A 124 -18.80 56.07 4.01
CA GLU A 124 -17.46 56.29 4.60
C GLU A 124 -17.07 55.18 5.60
N HIS A 125 -18.04 54.52 6.20
CA HIS A 125 -17.83 53.47 7.21
C HIS A 125 -18.29 52.11 6.70
N SER A 126 -17.60 51.06 7.15
CA SER A 126 -17.86 49.66 6.80
C SER A 126 -19.19 49.19 7.41
N SER A 127 -19.95 48.39 6.64
CA SER A 127 -21.18 47.72 7.07
C SER A 127 -20.93 46.46 7.91
N MET A 128 -19.65 46.08 8.10
CA MET A 128 -19.25 44.84 8.77
C MET A 128 -19.79 44.69 10.20
N GLU A 129 -19.93 45.77 10.98
CA GLU A 129 -20.53 45.71 12.32
C GLU A 129 -21.97 45.19 12.31
N THR A 130 -22.73 45.49 11.24
CA THR A 130 -24.12 45.03 11.11
C THR A 130 -24.21 43.57 10.65
N ILE A 131 -23.18 43.08 9.92
CA ILE A 131 -23.16 41.74 9.33
C ILE A 131 -22.51 40.70 10.24
N LEU A 132 -21.57 41.09 11.11
CA LEU A 132 -20.91 40.19 12.06
C LEU A 132 -21.89 39.32 12.88
N PRO A 133 -23.01 39.85 13.42
CA PRO A 133 -24.02 39.03 14.10
C PRO A 133 -24.67 37.99 13.19
N VAL A 134 -24.91 38.33 11.91
CA VAL A 134 -25.49 37.43 10.91
C VAL A 134 -24.55 36.27 10.61
N MET A 135 -23.26 36.56 10.42
CA MET A 135 -22.24 35.52 10.19
C MET A 135 -22.14 34.54 11.38
N ASN A 136 -22.28 35.04 12.62
CA ASN A 136 -22.27 34.19 13.80
C ASN A 136 -23.56 33.36 13.96
N GLN A 137 -24.66 33.79 13.36
CA GLN A 137 -25.95 33.12 13.43
C GLN A 137 -26.07 31.98 12.40
N TYR A 138 -25.48 32.15 11.22
CA TYR A 138 -25.63 31.24 10.08
C TYR A 138 -24.29 30.61 9.70
N THR A 139 -24.11 29.33 10.05
CA THR A 139 -22.85 28.58 9.86
C THR A 139 -22.49 28.31 8.41
N GLU A 140 -23.44 28.41 7.49
CA GLU A 140 -23.25 28.30 6.04
C GLU A 140 -22.53 29.51 5.44
N ILE A 141 -22.46 30.64 6.18
CA ILE A 141 -21.78 31.84 5.73
C ILE A 141 -20.28 31.70 6.01
N GLU A 142 -19.49 31.50 4.95
CA GLU A 142 -18.03 31.34 5.07
C GLU A 142 -17.34 32.70 5.28
N THR A 143 -17.76 33.73 4.56
CA THR A 143 -17.14 35.06 4.64
C THR A 143 -18.05 36.18 4.14
N CYS A 144 -17.64 37.42 4.40
CA CYS A 144 -18.24 38.64 3.88
C CYS A 144 -17.19 39.48 3.16
N VAL A 145 -17.50 39.94 1.95
CA VAL A 145 -16.62 40.77 1.13
C VAL A 145 -17.31 42.10 0.79
N GLU A 146 -16.75 43.20 1.27
CA GLU A 146 -17.22 44.54 0.87
C GLU A 146 -16.59 44.97 -0.45
N CYS A 147 -17.42 45.23 -1.45
CA CYS A 147 -17.03 45.50 -2.82
C CYS A 147 -17.48 46.90 -3.28
N SER A 148 -16.84 47.42 -4.32
CA SER A 148 -17.40 48.51 -5.12
C SER A 148 -17.22 48.17 -6.58
N ALA A 149 -18.33 47.82 -7.24
CA ALA A 149 -18.35 47.62 -8.70
C ALA A 149 -17.86 48.87 -9.46
N LYS A 150 -18.12 50.07 -8.92
CA LYS A 150 -17.77 51.36 -9.53
C LYS A 150 -16.26 51.65 -9.46
N ASN A 151 -15.65 51.40 -8.32
CA ASN A 151 -14.23 51.65 -8.09
C ASN A 151 -13.35 50.42 -8.30
N LEU A 152 -13.93 49.31 -8.81
CA LEU A 152 -13.26 48.01 -9.00
C LEU A 152 -12.63 47.45 -7.72
N LYS A 153 -13.21 47.78 -6.56
CA LYS A 153 -12.68 47.36 -5.26
C LYS A 153 -13.20 45.98 -4.90
N ASN A 154 -12.29 45.07 -4.55
CA ASN A 154 -12.52 43.72 -4.05
C ASN A 154 -13.34 42.79 -4.98
N ILE A 155 -13.40 43.11 -6.28
CA ILE A 155 -14.16 42.30 -7.25
C ILE A 155 -13.49 40.94 -7.46
N SER A 156 -12.19 40.92 -7.75
CA SER A 156 -11.44 39.67 -7.94
C SER A 156 -11.42 38.82 -6.67
N GLU A 157 -11.28 39.47 -5.51
CA GLU A 157 -11.30 38.85 -4.19
C GLU A 157 -12.62 38.15 -3.91
N LEU A 158 -13.76 38.75 -4.28
CA LEU A 158 -15.08 38.12 -4.15
C LEU A 158 -15.13 36.76 -4.84
N PHE A 159 -14.79 36.73 -6.13
CA PHE A 159 -14.87 35.49 -6.92
C PHE A 159 -13.78 34.48 -6.51
N TYR A 160 -12.61 34.97 -6.10
CA TYR A 160 -11.56 34.13 -5.50
C TYR A 160 -12.03 33.44 -4.23
N TYR A 161 -12.62 34.18 -3.28
CA TYR A 161 -13.14 33.57 -2.04
C TYR A 161 -14.32 32.63 -2.30
N ALA A 162 -15.18 32.95 -3.28
CA ALA A 162 -16.26 32.06 -3.72
C ALA A 162 -15.74 30.72 -4.25
N GLN A 163 -14.74 30.76 -5.13
CA GLN A 163 -14.11 29.56 -5.64
C GLN A 163 -13.44 28.76 -4.51
N LYS A 164 -12.70 29.45 -3.63
CA LYS A 164 -11.97 28.84 -2.52
C LYS A 164 -12.89 28.15 -1.50
N ALA A 165 -14.05 28.74 -1.19
CA ALA A 165 -15.02 28.15 -0.27
C ALA A 165 -15.53 26.76 -0.74
N VAL A 166 -15.61 26.55 -2.05
CA VAL A 166 -15.98 25.26 -2.65
C VAL A 166 -14.81 24.30 -2.67
N LEU A 167 -13.63 24.80 -3.07
CA LEU A 167 -12.46 23.96 -3.28
C LEU A 167 -11.73 23.61 -1.99
N HIS A 168 -11.95 24.32 -0.90
CA HIS A 168 -11.25 24.13 0.38
C HIS A 168 -12.20 24.37 1.57
N PRO A 169 -13.27 23.56 1.71
CA PRO A 169 -14.33 23.86 2.68
C PRO A 169 -13.80 23.84 4.12
N THR A 170 -14.18 24.84 4.93
CA THR A 170 -13.77 24.91 6.34
C THR A 170 -14.55 23.90 7.20
N GLY A 171 -15.80 23.62 6.80
CA GLY A 171 -16.75 22.80 7.54
C GLY A 171 -16.25 21.42 7.97
N PRO A 172 -15.62 20.60 7.11
CA PRO A 172 -15.08 19.29 7.51
C PRO A 172 -13.92 19.37 8.50
N LEU A 173 -13.15 20.47 8.47
CA LEU A 173 -11.92 20.61 9.24
C LEU A 173 -12.15 21.11 10.67
N TYR A 174 -13.03 22.09 10.84
CA TYR A 174 -13.09 22.90 12.06
C TYR A 174 -14.52 23.23 12.48
N CYS A 175 -14.74 23.32 13.79
CA CYS A 175 -16.00 23.76 14.39
C CYS A 175 -15.80 25.17 14.97
N PRO A 176 -16.35 26.22 14.33
CA PRO A 176 -16.24 27.60 14.81
C PRO A 176 -16.80 27.81 16.21
N GLU A 177 -17.90 27.13 16.55
CA GLU A 177 -18.60 27.26 17.83
C GLU A 177 -17.74 26.77 18.99
N GLU A 178 -17.12 25.60 18.83
CA GLU A 178 -16.27 24.97 19.84
C GLU A 178 -14.81 25.45 19.76
N LYS A 179 -14.48 26.28 18.76
CA LYS A 179 -13.12 26.76 18.45
C LYS A 179 -12.07 25.65 18.41
N ARG A 180 -12.44 24.48 17.87
CA ARG A 180 -11.57 23.31 17.78
C ARG A 180 -11.71 22.58 16.45
N MET A 181 -10.66 21.84 16.11
CA MET A 181 -10.63 20.96 14.95
C MET A 181 -11.56 19.76 15.16
N LYS A 182 -12.24 19.31 14.10
CA LYS A 182 -13.14 18.15 14.17
C LYS A 182 -12.36 16.84 14.35
N PRO A 183 -12.93 15.82 15.03
CA PRO A 183 -12.24 14.55 15.27
C PRO A 183 -11.74 13.83 14.01
N ALA A 184 -12.50 13.86 12.91
CA ALA A 184 -12.09 13.27 11.63
C ALA A 184 -10.81 13.92 11.08
N CYS A 185 -10.71 15.24 11.13
CA CYS A 185 -9.53 15.98 10.70
C CYS A 185 -8.32 15.71 11.60
N ILE A 186 -8.53 15.64 12.92
CA ILE A 186 -7.47 15.24 13.88
C ILE A 186 -6.97 13.82 13.55
N LYS A 187 -7.87 12.87 13.31
CA LYS A 187 -7.51 11.49 12.94
C LYS A 187 -6.69 11.45 11.65
N ALA A 188 -7.12 12.17 10.62
CA ALA A 188 -6.42 12.24 9.34
C ALA A 188 -5.00 12.83 9.49
N LEU A 189 -4.88 13.98 10.17
CA LEU A 189 -3.59 14.63 10.42
C LEU A 189 -2.67 13.81 11.34
N THR A 190 -3.23 13.06 12.29
CA THR A 190 -2.46 12.15 13.16
C THR A 190 -1.84 11.02 12.34
N ARG A 191 -2.59 10.43 11.41
CA ARG A 191 -2.02 9.45 10.48
C ARG A 191 -0.92 10.07 9.61
N ILE A 192 -1.15 11.28 9.08
CA ILE A 192 -0.15 11.99 8.26
C ILE A 192 1.14 12.23 9.05
N PHE A 193 1.02 12.64 10.31
CA PHE A 193 2.16 12.79 11.21
C PHE A 193 2.92 11.47 11.35
N LYS A 194 2.23 10.37 11.69
CA LYS A 194 2.85 9.04 11.85
C LYS A 194 3.51 8.49 10.59
N VAL A 195 2.98 8.82 9.41
CA VAL A 195 3.58 8.46 8.11
C VAL A 195 4.80 9.34 7.79
N SER A 196 4.81 10.59 8.26
CA SER A 196 5.90 11.55 8.02
C SER A 196 7.06 11.42 9.00
N ASP A 197 6.79 10.90 10.19
CA ASP A 197 7.77 10.46 11.19
C ASP A 197 8.43 9.19 10.65
N LEU A 198 9.66 9.27 10.13
CA LEU A 198 10.31 8.19 9.40
C LEU A 198 11.07 7.24 10.32
N ASP A 199 11.48 7.69 11.50
CA ASP A 199 12.22 6.90 12.49
C ASP A 199 11.38 6.48 13.73
N ASN A 200 10.12 6.91 13.81
CA ASN A 200 9.16 6.61 14.89
C ASN A 200 9.59 7.08 16.28
N ASP A 201 10.36 8.15 16.35
CA ASP A 201 10.77 8.74 17.62
C ASP A 201 9.66 9.63 18.25
N GLY A 202 8.56 9.85 17.52
CA GLY A 202 7.41 10.63 17.96
C GLY A 202 7.53 12.13 17.72
N ILE A 203 8.58 12.58 17.03
CA ILE A 203 8.78 13.96 16.60
C ILE A 203 9.05 14.02 15.09
N LEU A 204 8.85 15.20 14.49
CA LEU A 204 9.30 15.48 13.14
C LEU A 204 10.54 16.36 13.22
N ASN A 205 11.71 15.77 12.97
CA ASN A 205 12.98 16.48 12.93
C ASN A 205 13.10 17.33 11.65
N ASP A 206 14.20 18.09 11.50
CA ASP A 206 14.37 19.00 10.36
C ASP A 206 14.39 18.30 9.01
N ASN A 207 14.91 17.07 8.95
CA ASN A 207 14.97 16.31 7.70
C ASN A 207 13.57 15.86 7.29
N GLU A 208 12.79 15.35 8.24
CA GLU A 208 11.42 14.90 8.03
C GLU A 208 10.49 16.06 7.72
N LEU A 209 10.62 17.19 8.41
CA LEU A 209 9.87 18.40 8.10
C LEU A 209 10.19 18.92 6.70
N ASN A 210 11.46 18.91 6.29
CA ASN A 210 11.84 19.30 4.94
C ASN A 210 11.31 18.32 3.88
N PHE A 211 11.36 17.01 4.16
CA PHE A 211 10.76 16.00 3.30
C PHE A 211 9.25 16.21 3.16
N PHE A 212 8.54 16.39 4.27
CA PHE A 212 7.11 16.69 4.32
C PHE A 212 6.77 17.95 3.52
N GLN A 213 7.53 19.05 3.70
CA GLN A 213 7.32 20.31 2.98
C GLN A 213 7.55 20.16 1.48
N ARG A 214 8.63 19.48 1.05
CA ARG A 214 8.90 19.21 -0.36
C ARG A 214 7.78 18.36 -0.98
N THR A 215 7.32 17.35 -0.25
CA THR A 215 6.27 16.44 -0.71
C THR A 215 4.92 17.14 -0.86
N CYS A 216 4.56 18.06 0.04
CA CYS A 216 3.27 18.74 0.02
C CYS A 216 3.24 20.03 -0.82
N PHE A 217 4.34 20.80 -0.82
CA PHE A 217 4.39 22.16 -1.35
C PHE A 217 5.45 22.36 -2.43
N ASN A 218 6.15 21.31 -2.85
CA ASN A 218 7.23 21.34 -3.86
C ASN A 218 8.43 22.24 -3.50
N ALA A 219 8.54 22.69 -2.25
CA ALA A 219 9.64 23.52 -1.77
C ALA A 219 9.92 23.25 -0.28
N PRO A 220 11.19 23.13 0.14
CA PRO A 220 11.55 23.09 1.56
C PRO A 220 11.47 24.49 2.18
N LEU A 221 11.41 24.54 3.52
CA LEU A 221 11.52 25.79 4.26
C LEU A 221 13.00 26.13 4.50
N ALA A 222 13.34 27.41 4.45
CA ALA A 222 14.65 27.87 4.93
C ALA A 222 14.80 27.55 6.42
N SER A 223 16.00 27.18 6.86
CA SER A 223 16.25 26.76 8.26
C SER A 223 15.78 27.79 9.29
N GLN A 224 15.94 29.09 9.01
CA GLN A 224 15.44 30.16 9.87
C GLN A 224 13.92 30.17 9.95
N ALA A 225 13.22 29.99 8.82
CA ALA A 225 11.77 29.96 8.79
C ALA A 225 11.21 28.74 9.54
N LEU A 226 11.90 27.60 9.49
CA LEU A 226 11.53 26.42 10.26
C LEU A 226 11.66 26.68 11.77
N GLU A 227 12.75 27.33 12.18
CA GLU A 227 12.97 27.70 13.58
C GLU A 227 11.94 28.73 14.06
N ASP A 228 11.55 29.68 13.21
CA ASP A 228 10.49 30.65 13.51
C ASP A 228 9.14 29.95 13.72
N VAL A 229 8.82 28.94 12.91
CA VAL A 229 7.62 28.11 13.09
C VAL A 229 7.67 27.37 14.43
N LYS A 230 8.79 26.72 14.77
CA LYS A 230 8.96 26.04 16.07
C LYS A 230 8.84 27.02 17.23
N ASN A 231 9.40 28.22 17.11
CA ASN A 231 9.28 29.27 18.13
C ASN A 231 7.83 29.71 18.35
N VAL A 232 7.01 29.76 17.30
CA VAL A 232 5.56 29.99 17.44
C VAL A 232 4.91 28.85 18.21
N VAL A 233 5.27 27.59 17.94
CA VAL A 233 4.73 26.43 18.68
C VAL A 233 5.14 26.47 20.15
N ARG A 234 6.44 26.65 20.46
CA ARG A 234 6.96 26.71 21.84
C ARG A 234 6.27 27.77 22.70
N LYS A 235 5.87 28.90 22.10
CA LYS A 235 5.17 29.99 22.80
C LYS A 235 3.71 29.68 23.13
N ASN A 236 3.07 28.75 22.42
CA ASN A 236 1.63 28.52 22.51
C ASN A 236 1.26 27.13 23.03
N VAL A 237 2.14 26.14 22.87
CA VAL A 237 1.86 24.73 23.22
C VAL A 237 3.02 24.15 24.01
N ILE A 238 2.72 23.78 25.26
CA ILE A 238 3.63 23.01 26.11
C ILE A 238 3.83 21.62 25.47
N ASP A 239 5.08 21.17 25.39
CA ASP A 239 5.49 19.94 24.70
C ASP A 239 5.10 19.90 23.21
N GLY A 240 4.91 21.06 22.58
CA GLY A 240 4.68 21.15 21.13
C GLY A 240 5.95 20.95 20.30
N VAL A 241 7.12 21.12 20.91
CA VAL A 241 8.44 20.90 20.32
C VAL A 241 9.31 20.20 21.37
N CYS A 242 9.86 19.04 21.03
CA CYS A 242 10.76 18.25 21.88
C CYS A 242 12.01 17.92 21.07
N ASP A 243 13.19 17.94 21.70
CA ASP A 243 14.48 17.62 21.05
C ASP A 243 14.71 18.31 19.69
N ASN A 244 14.24 19.56 19.60
CA ASN A 244 14.23 20.36 18.38
C ASN A 244 13.37 19.81 17.22
N GLY A 245 12.60 18.75 17.41
CA GLY A 245 11.57 18.27 16.48
C GLY A 245 10.16 18.70 16.87
N LEU A 246 9.26 18.71 15.89
CA LEU A 246 7.85 19.06 16.08
C LEU A 246 7.07 17.84 16.57
N THR A 247 6.41 17.92 17.72
CA THR A 247 5.58 16.81 18.22
C THR A 247 4.22 16.77 17.53
N LEU A 248 3.46 15.67 17.68
CA LEU A 248 2.09 15.58 17.18
C LEU A 248 1.21 16.73 17.71
N LYS A 249 1.35 17.10 18.98
CA LYS A 249 0.61 18.23 19.58
C LYS A 249 0.95 19.55 18.87
N GLY A 250 2.24 19.78 18.61
CA GLY A 250 2.71 20.96 17.86
C GLY A 250 2.19 20.97 16.42
N PHE A 251 2.22 19.82 15.75
CA PHE A 251 1.73 19.66 14.38
C PHE A 251 0.22 19.98 14.26
N LEU A 252 -0.60 19.41 15.14
CA LEU A 252 -2.04 19.70 15.18
C LEU A 252 -2.34 21.16 15.51
N PHE A 253 -1.53 21.77 16.39
CA PHE A 253 -1.64 23.20 16.70
C PHE A 253 -1.33 24.08 15.49
N LEU A 254 -0.29 23.78 14.70
CA LEU A 254 0.02 24.55 13.49
C LEU A 254 -1.15 24.50 12.49
N HIS A 255 -1.74 23.34 12.26
CA HIS A 255 -2.92 23.21 11.40
C HIS A 255 -4.13 23.97 11.96
N THR A 256 -4.32 23.94 13.27
CA THR A 256 -5.35 24.76 13.93
C THR A 256 -5.12 26.25 13.69
N LEU A 257 -3.87 26.72 13.84
CA LEU A 257 -3.50 28.12 13.61
C LEU A 257 -3.71 28.54 12.15
N PHE A 258 -3.38 27.67 11.19
CA PHE A 258 -3.63 27.94 9.77
C PHE A 258 -5.12 28.13 9.49
N ILE A 259 -5.97 27.23 9.99
CA ILE A 259 -7.41 27.32 9.81
C ILE A 259 -7.97 28.61 10.44
N GLN A 260 -7.59 28.91 11.69
CA GLN A 260 -8.04 30.11 12.41
C GLN A 260 -7.61 31.42 11.74
N ARG A 261 -6.50 31.40 10.99
CA ARG A 261 -6.02 32.55 10.20
C ARG A 261 -6.59 32.62 8.78
N GLY A 262 -7.58 31.78 8.44
CA GLY A 262 -8.19 31.73 7.11
C GLY A 262 -7.29 31.12 6.04
N ARG A 263 -6.25 30.38 6.45
CA ARG A 263 -5.28 29.66 5.58
C ARG A 263 -5.52 28.15 5.58
N HIS A 264 -6.78 27.73 5.57
CA HIS A 264 -7.17 26.31 5.62
C HIS A 264 -6.80 25.55 4.34
N GLU A 265 -6.55 26.23 3.21
CA GLU A 265 -6.01 25.66 1.97
C GLU A 265 -4.70 24.91 2.21
N THR A 266 -3.84 25.41 3.08
CA THR A 266 -2.58 24.75 3.45
C THR A 266 -2.83 23.37 4.05
N THR A 267 -3.88 23.25 4.88
CA THR A 267 -4.27 21.98 5.49
C THR A 267 -4.87 21.03 4.45
N TRP A 268 -5.72 21.55 3.55
CA TRP A 268 -6.29 20.77 2.46
C TRP A 268 -5.23 20.25 1.47
N THR A 269 -4.21 21.05 1.15
CA THR A 269 -3.08 20.63 0.31
C THR A 269 -2.38 19.43 0.92
N VAL A 270 -2.12 19.45 2.23
CA VAL A 270 -1.53 18.31 2.97
C VAL A 270 -2.47 17.10 2.93
N LEU A 271 -3.74 17.27 3.27
CA LEU A 271 -4.73 16.17 3.27
C LEU A 271 -4.81 15.49 1.90
N ARG A 272 -4.99 16.28 0.83
CA ARG A 272 -5.09 15.76 -0.54
C ARG A 272 -3.81 15.10 -1.02
N ARG A 273 -2.63 15.63 -0.64
CA ARG A 273 -1.35 15.01 -0.98
C ARG A 273 -1.22 13.61 -0.39
N PHE A 274 -1.82 13.39 0.79
CA PHE A 274 -1.87 12.11 1.47
C PHE A 274 -3.09 11.24 1.12
N GLY A 275 -3.81 11.60 0.06
CA GLY A 275 -4.88 10.79 -0.52
C GLY A 275 -6.27 11.02 0.08
N TYR A 276 -6.45 12.01 0.97
CA TYR A 276 -7.76 12.32 1.54
C TYR A 276 -8.63 13.15 0.59
N ASP A 277 -9.93 12.86 0.61
CA ASP A 277 -10.97 13.65 -0.06
C ASP A 277 -11.63 14.68 0.88
N ASP A 278 -12.69 15.33 0.39
CA ASP A 278 -13.37 16.41 1.09
C ASP A 278 -14.17 15.90 2.33
N ASP A 279 -14.45 14.60 2.40
CA ASP A 279 -15.09 13.93 3.54
C ASP A 279 -14.06 13.40 4.56
N LEU A 280 -12.76 13.63 4.30
CA LEU A 280 -11.63 13.17 5.10
C LEU A 280 -11.50 11.65 5.13
N GLU A 281 -11.95 10.99 4.07
CA GLU A 281 -11.71 9.57 3.80
C GLU A 281 -10.61 9.41 2.77
N LEU A 282 -9.92 8.26 2.78
CA LEU A 282 -8.90 7.98 1.76
C LEU A 282 -9.59 7.61 0.45
N HIS A 283 -9.28 8.37 -0.59
CA HIS A 283 -9.90 8.23 -1.90
C HIS A 283 -9.65 6.82 -2.47
N GLN A 284 -10.67 6.21 -3.06
CA GLN A 284 -10.59 4.84 -3.57
C GLN A 284 -9.48 4.67 -4.62
N ASP A 285 -9.29 5.65 -5.52
CA ASP A 285 -8.20 5.62 -6.51
C ASP A 285 -6.79 5.67 -5.89
N TYR A 286 -6.63 6.20 -4.67
CA TYR A 286 -5.36 6.21 -3.96
C TYR A 286 -5.04 4.82 -3.38
N LEU A 287 -6.05 4.13 -2.82
CA LEU A 287 -5.91 2.79 -2.25
C LEU A 287 -5.89 1.69 -3.31
N PHE A 288 -6.69 1.84 -4.37
CA PHE A 288 -6.91 0.85 -5.42
C PHE A 288 -6.58 1.44 -6.81
N PRO A 289 -5.29 1.66 -7.12
CA PRO A 289 -4.90 2.24 -8.39
C PRO A 289 -5.29 1.31 -9.55
N LEU A 290 -6.09 1.84 -10.50
CA LEU A 290 -6.61 1.10 -11.66
C LEU A 290 -5.53 0.69 -12.69
N THR A 291 -4.28 1.09 -12.47
CA THR A 291 -3.16 0.89 -13.40
C THR A 291 -2.68 -0.56 -13.44
N LEU A 292 -2.89 -1.35 -12.39
CA LEU A 292 -2.40 -2.72 -12.30
C LEU A 292 -3.40 -3.73 -12.88
N LYS A 293 -3.10 -4.25 -14.08
CA LYS A 293 -3.83 -5.37 -14.69
C LYS A 293 -2.96 -6.61 -14.68
N VAL A 294 -3.42 -7.68 -14.03
CA VAL A 294 -2.72 -8.97 -13.97
C VAL A 294 -3.29 -9.89 -15.06
N PRO A 295 -2.52 -10.26 -16.10
CA PRO A 295 -2.98 -11.22 -17.09
C PRO A 295 -3.18 -12.62 -16.50
N PRO A 296 -4.00 -13.48 -17.14
CA PRO A 296 -4.10 -14.89 -16.75
C PRO A 296 -2.73 -15.60 -16.77
N ASP A 297 -2.53 -16.59 -15.90
CA ASP A 297 -1.29 -17.37 -15.75
C ASP A 297 -0.03 -16.57 -15.32
N CYS A 298 -0.17 -15.27 -15.04
CA CYS A 298 0.84 -14.45 -14.38
C CYS A 298 0.66 -14.45 -12.85
N THR A 299 1.71 -14.07 -12.13
CA THR A 299 1.68 -13.89 -10.67
C THR A 299 2.17 -12.49 -10.32
N THR A 300 1.88 -12.05 -9.10
CA THR A 300 2.30 -10.76 -8.56
C THR A 300 3.33 -10.97 -7.45
N GLU A 301 4.42 -10.20 -7.51
CA GLU A 301 5.51 -10.24 -6.55
C GLU A 301 5.88 -8.81 -6.14
N LEU A 302 6.41 -8.63 -4.93
CA LEU A 302 7.00 -7.35 -4.52
C LEU A 302 8.34 -7.14 -5.24
N ASN A 303 8.60 -5.92 -5.71
CA ASN A 303 9.92 -5.58 -6.25
C ASN A 303 10.92 -5.28 -5.13
N HIS A 304 12.19 -5.12 -5.50
CA HIS A 304 13.26 -4.86 -4.54
C HIS A 304 13.03 -3.60 -3.69
N ASN A 305 12.57 -2.51 -4.29
CA ASN A 305 12.33 -1.25 -3.57
C ASN A 305 11.17 -1.39 -2.57
N ALA A 306 10.15 -2.17 -2.91
CA ALA A 306 9.05 -2.49 -1.99
C ALA A 306 9.53 -3.30 -0.79
N TYR A 307 10.42 -4.28 -0.99
CA TYR A 307 11.05 -5.01 0.13
C TYR A 307 11.87 -4.08 1.03
N LEU A 308 12.66 -3.15 0.45
CA LEU A 308 13.42 -2.17 1.25
C LEU A 308 12.51 -1.25 2.06
N PHE A 309 11.41 -0.78 1.46
CA PHE A 309 10.41 0.01 2.16
C PHE A 309 9.81 -0.77 3.34
N LEU A 310 9.33 -2.00 3.09
CA LEU A 310 8.73 -2.83 4.13
C LEU A 310 9.73 -3.17 5.24
N GLN A 311 11.00 -3.40 4.88
CA GLN A 311 12.06 -3.61 5.86
C GLN A 311 12.28 -2.35 6.72
N SER A 312 12.28 -1.15 6.11
CA SER A 312 12.37 0.09 6.88
C SER A 312 11.17 0.31 7.80
N VAL A 313 9.96 -0.09 7.38
CA VAL A 313 8.76 -0.06 8.24
C VAL A 313 8.89 -1.04 9.39
N PHE A 314 9.42 -2.24 9.16
CA PHE A 314 9.70 -3.21 10.23
C PHE A 314 10.68 -2.63 11.25
N ASP A 315 11.86 -2.19 10.79
CA ASP A 315 12.95 -1.69 11.64
C ASP A 315 12.52 -0.44 12.44
N LYS A 316 11.60 0.36 11.87
CA LYS A 316 10.97 1.53 12.51
C LYS A 316 10.09 1.15 13.71
N HIS A 317 9.48 -0.03 13.70
CA HIS A 317 8.55 -0.47 14.75
C HIS A 317 9.15 -1.52 15.71
N ASP A 318 10.25 -2.18 15.33
CA ASP A 318 11.07 -3.04 16.21
C ASP A 318 11.91 -2.18 17.18
N LYS A 319 11.29 -1.75 18.28
CA LYS A 319 11.86 -0.78 19.23
C LYS A 319 12.90 -1.43 20.14
N ASP A 320 12.69 -2.69 20.50
CA ASP A 320 13.61 -3.44 21.35
C ASP A 320 14.75 -4.13 20.56
N ARG A 321 14.68 -4.12 19.22
CA ARG A 321 15.68 -4.62 18.28
C ARG A 321 15.89 -6.13 18.41
N ASP A 322 14.84 -6.86 18.73
CA ASP A 322 14.86 -8.31 18.86
C ASP A 322 14.65 -9.05 17.51
N CYS A 323 14.48 -8.30 16.42
CA CYS A 323 14.16 -8.80 15.07
C CYS A 323 12.80 -9.51 14.99
N ALA A 324 11.88 -9.19 15.89
CA ALA A 324 10.48 -9.58 15.88
C ALA A 324 9.56 -8.38 16.20
N LEU A 325 8.25 -8.56 15.99
CA LEU A 325 7.24 -7.57 16.37
C LEU A 325 6.39 -8.16 17.48
N SER A 326 6.55 -7.60 18.68
CA SER A 326 5.66 -7.85 19.80
C SER A 326 4.23 -7.40 19.48
N PRO A 327 3.21 -7.85 20.24
CA PRO A 327 1.83 -7.41 20.05
C PRO A 327 1.64 -5.89 20.16
N GLU A 328 2.46 -5.22 20.99
CA GLU A 328 2.41 -3.76 21.17
C GLU A 328 2.99 -3.02 19.96
N GLU A 329 4.13 -3.50 19.43
CA GLU A 329 4.76 -2.93 18.23
C GLU A 329 3.92 -3.18 16.98
N LEU A 330 3.31 -4.36 16.86
CA LEU A 330 2.40 -4.67 15.76
C LEU A 330 1.16 -3.76 15.79
N LYS A 331 0.64 -3.46 16.99
CA LYS A 331 -0.45 -2.50 17.16
C LYS A 331 -0.03 -1.07 16.81
N ASP A 332 1.19 -0.66 17.16
CA ASP A 332 1.74 0.65 16.78
C ASP A 332 1.92 0.78 15.26
N LEU A 333 2.44 -0.26 14.61
CA LEU A 333 2.59 -0.34 13.15
C LEU A 333 1.25 -0.18 12.43
N PHE A 334 0.22 -0.87 12.92
CA PHE A 334 -1.13 -0.80 12.34
C PHE A 334 -1.99 0.35 12.83
N ASP A 335 -1.47 1.28 13.64
CA ASP A 335 -2.24 2.45 14.09
C ASP A 335 -2.54 3.42 12.94
N VAL A 336 -1.81 3.34 11.82
CA VAL A 336 -2.12 4.07 10.57
C VAL A 336 -3.19 3.38 9.71
N PHE A 337 -3.68 2.21 10.12
CA PHE A 337 -4.72 1.45 9.44
C PHE A 337 -6.10 1.75 10.07
N PRO A 338 -7.18 1.70 9.27
CA PRO A 338 -8.53 1.85 9.82
C PRO A 338 -9.03 0.61 10.59
N TYR A 339 -8.37 -0.54 10.45
CA TYR A 339 -8.68 -1.82 11.11
C TYR A 339 -7.40 -2.64 11.30
N MET A 340 -7.45 -3.71 12.11
CA MET A 340 -6.34 -4.67 12.24
C MET A 340 -6.27 -5.55 10.98
N PRO A 341 -5.24 -5.42 10.12
CA PRO A 341 -5.21 -6.09 8.82
C PRO A 341 -4.84 -7.57 8.88
N TRP A 342 -4.22 -8.01 9.97
CA TRP A 342 -3.72 -9.36 10.17
C TRP A 342 -4.55 -10.08 11.24
N GLY A 343 -5.08 -11.25 10.86
CA GLY A 343 -5.81 -12.13 11.77
C GLY A 343 -4.90 -12.89 12.72
N LEU A 344 -5.52 -13.60 13.65
CA LEU A 344 -4.84 -14.45 14.65
C LEU A 344 -4.08 -15.64 14.01
N ASP A 345 -4.43 -15.99 12.78
CA ASP A 345 -3.83 -17.07 11.98
C ASP A 345 -2.47 -16.68 11.37
N VAL A 346 -2.16 -15.39 11.26
CA VAL A 346 -0.91 -14.92 10.63
C VAL A 346 0.31 -15.42 11.39
N ASN A 347 0.25 -15.41 12.72
CA ASN A 347 1.32 -15.98 13.56
C ASN A 347 1.57 -17.45 13.23
N ASN A 348 0.60 -18.20 12.71
CA ASN A 348 0.78 -19.59 12.27
C ASN A 348 0.97 -19.77 10.77
N THR A 349 1.02 -18.68 10.02
CA THR A 349 1.25 -18.68 8.57
C THR A 349 2.72 -18.42 8.24
N VAL A 350 3.43 -17.69 9.10
CA VAL A 350 4.80 -17.23 8.85
C VAL A 350 5.76 -17.58 10.00
N CYS A 351 7.05 -17.32 9.82
CA CYS A 351 8.05 -17.55 10.86
C CYS A 351 7.83 -16.61 12.06
N THR A 352 7.89 -17.20 13.26
CA THR A 352 7.84 -16.48 14.54
C THR A 352 9.04 -16.82 15.40
N ASN A 353 9.36 -15.97 16.37
CA ASN A 353 10.35 -16.27 17.40
C ASN A 353 9.77 -17.29 18.42
N ASP A 354 10.50 -17.54 19.50
CA ASP A 354 10.09 -18.51 20.53
C ASP A 354 8.89 -18.04 21.37
N GLU A 355 8.63 -16.74 21.44
CA GLU A 355 7.44 -16.13 22.08
C GLU A 355 6.21 -16.10 21.14
N GLY A 356 6.36 -16.56 19.89
CA GLY A 356 5.29 -16.54 18.89
C GLY A 356 5.12 -15.19 18.18
N TRP A 357 6.04 -14.26 18.36
CA TRP A 357 6.05 -12.95 17.71
C TRP A 357 6.58 -13.04 16.28
N ILE A 358 6.03 -12.24 15.37
CA ILE A 358 6.36 -12.31 13.94
C ILE A 358 7.78 -11.77 13.73
N THR A 359 8.69 -12.59 13.19
CA THR A 359 10.08 -12.14 12.93
C THR A 359 10.14 -11.24 11.70
N ASN A 360 11.25 -10.53 11.48
CA ASN A 360 11.48 -9.76 10.24
C ASN A 360 11.24 -10.61 8.97
N GLN A 361 11.81 -11.83 8.94
CA GLN A 361 11.57 -12.76 7.85
C GLN A 361 10.09 -13.17 7.74
N GLY A 362 9.42 -13.38 8.87
CA GLY A 362 7.99 -13.67 8.92
C GLY A 362 7.13 -12.52 8.37
N TYR A 363 7.44 -11.30 8.76
CA TYR A 363 6.81 -10.07 8.30
C TYR A 363 6.91 -9.92 6.78
N LEU A 364 8.11 -10.03 6.21
CA LEU A 364 8.30 -9.99 4.75
C LEU A 364 7.62 -11.17 4.04
N SER A 365 7.58 -12.34 4.67
CA SER A 365 6.87 -13.51 4.12
C SER A 365 5.35 -13.27 4.09
N GLN A 366 4.77 -12.62 5.10
CA GLN A 366 3.36 -12.29 5.14
C GLN A 366 2.99 -11.31 4.02
N TRP A 367 3.78 -10.26 3.83
CA TRP A 367 3.60 -9.33 2.72
C TRP A 367 3.73 -10.01 1.35
N THR A 368 4.69 -10.93 1.22
CA THR A 368 4.87 -11.73 0.00
C THR A 368 3.63 -12.61 -0.27
N LEU A 369 3.07 -13.22 0.77
CA LEU A 369 1.85 -14.02 0.69
C LEU A 369 0.64 -13.19 0.27
N THR A 370 0.41 -12.05 0.93
CA THR A 370 -0.68 -11.13 0.59
C THR A 370 -0.54 -10.66 -0.86
N THR A 371 0.66 -10.27 -1.29
CA THR A 371 0.92 -9.85 -2.68
C THR A 371 0.61 -10.94 -3.70
N TYR A 372 0.92 -12.20 -3.38
CA TYR A 372 0.72 -13.32 -4.29
C TYR A 372 -0.76 -13.75 -4.39
N LEU A 373 -1.50 -13.70 -3.27
CA LEU A 373 -2.89 -14.17 -3.20
C LEU A 373 -3.92 -13.07 -3.50
N ASP A 374 -3.71 -11.85 -2.97
CA ASP A 374 -4.63 -10.72 -3.06
C ASP A 374 -3.85 -9.42 -3.22
N VAL A 375 -3.43 -9.15 -4.46
CA VAL A 375 -2.64 -7.96 -4.78
C VAL A 375 -3.40 -6.66 -4.48
N GLN A 376 -4.73 -6.64 -4.58
CA GLN A 376 -5.52 -5.43 -4.31
C GLN A 376 -5.43 -5.06 -2.83
N ARG A 377 -5.53 -6.04 -1.93
CA ARG A 377 -5.31 -5.84 -0.50
C ARG A 377 -3.90 -5.40 -0.17
N CYS A 378 -2.89 -5.94 -0.86
CA CYS A 378 -1.52 -5.46 -0.71
C CYS A 378 -1.38 -3.98 -1.07
N LEU A 379 -1.97 -3.55 -2.19
CA LEU A 379 -1.95 -2.14 -2.61
C LEU A 379 -2.66 -1.23 -1.60
N GLU A 380 -3.80 -1.66 -1.07
CA GLU A 380 -4.53 -0.96 -0.01
C GLU A 380 -3.64 -0.76 1.22
N TYR A 381 -2.98 -1.83 1.69
CA TYR A 381 -2.11 -1.78 2.87
C TYR A 381 -0.88 -0.87 2.65
N LEU A 382 -0.27 -0.92 1.46
CA LEU A 382 0.80 0.01 1.07
C LEU A 382 0.31 1.46 1.04
N GLY A 383 -0.95 1.67 0.63
CA GLY A 383 -1.62 2.96 0.68
C GLY A 383 -1.76 3.49 2.11
N TYR A 384 -2.17 2.63 3.06
CA TYR A 384 -2.25 2.98 4.48
C TYR A 384 -0.88 3.29 5.10
N LEU A 385 0.17 2.58 4.71
CA LEU A 385 1.56 2.88 5.10
C LEU A 385 2.15 4.11 4.41
N GLY A 386 1.51 4.65 3.37
CA GLY A 386 1.99 5.82 2.65
C GLY A 386 3.14 5.53 1.67
N TYR A 387 3.24 4.31 1.13
CA TYR A 387 4.35 3.89 0.26
C TYR A 387 4.60 4.86 -0.90
N SER A 388 3.57 5.24 -1.66
CA SER A 388 3.71 6.15 -2.81
C SER A 388 4.25 7.53 -2.41
N ILE A 389 3.97 7.96 -1.18
CA ILE A 389 4.38 9.26 -0.65
C ILE A 389 5.85 9.20 -0.24
N ILE A 390 6.19 8.21 0.60
CA ILE A 390 7.55 8.04 1.15
C ILE A 390 8.54 7.67 0.03
N SER A 391 8.12 6.83 -0.91
CA SER A 391 8.97 6.38 -2.03
C SER A 391 8.92 7.32 -3.24
N GLU A 392 8.24 8.47 -3.14
CA GLU A 392 8.04 9.45 -4.23
C GLU A 392 7.58 8.81 -5.55
N GLN A 393 6.64 7.86 -5.48
CA GLN A 393 6.07 7.15 -6.64
C GLN A 393 4.68 7.68 -7.00
N GLU A 394 4.25 7.45 -8.25
CA GLU A 394 2.91 7.85 -8.72
C GLU A 394 1.79 7.09 -8.01
N SER A 395 1.99 5.80 -7.70
CA SER A 395 0.98 4.96 -7.04
C SER A 395 1.61 3.76 -6.32
N GLN A 396 0.80 3.07 -5.50
CA GLN A 396 1.22 1.84 -4.83
C GLN A 396 1.56 0.72 -5.81
N ALA A 397 1.00 0.75 -7.03
CA ALA A 397 1.27 -0.25 -8.06
C ALA A 397 2.75 -0.31 -8.48
N ALA A 398 3.51 0.78 -8.26
CA ALA A 398 4.95 0.81 -8.49
C ALA A 398 5.73 -0.17 -7.60
N ALA A 399 5.14 -0.69 -6.52
CA ALA A 399 5.72 -1.72 -5.67
C ALA A 399 5.66 -3.14 -6.29
N ILE A 400 4.79 -3.35 -7.28
CA ILE A 400 4.42 -4.69 -7.75
C ILE A 400 5.11 -5.03 -9.07
N THR A 401 5.72 -6.20 -9.12
CA THR A 401 6.19 -6.85 -10.35
C THR A 401 5.16 -7.88 -10.80
N VAL A 402 4.58 -7.69 -11.98
CA VAL A 402 3.77 -8.73 -12.63
C VAL A 402 4.72 -9.66 -13.40
N THR A 403 4.73 -10.93 -13.02
CA THR A 403 5.57 -11.93 -13.68
C THR A 403 5.02 -12.24 -15.07
N ARG A 404 5.85 -12.83 -15.93
CA ARG A 404 5.39 -13.27 -17.25
C ARG A 404 4.55 -14.55 -17.15
N ASP A 405 3.82 -14.83 -18.23
CA ASP A 405 3.00 -16.03 -18.39
C ASP A 405 3.82 -17.32 -18.14
N LYS A 406 3.29 -18.18 -17.27
CA LYS A 406 3.86 -19.49 -16.93
C LYS A 406 4.11 -20.38 -18.14
N LYS A 407 3.31 -20.29 -19.20
CA LYS A 407 3.52 -21.05 -20.45
C LYS A 407 4.84 -20.70 -21.10
N ILE A 408 5.25 -19.42 -21.04
CA ILE A 408 6.55 -18.96 -21.56
C ILE A 408 7.68 -19.53 -20.72
N ASP A 409 7.53 -19.58 -19.38
CA ASP A 409 8.52 -20.20 -18.48
C ASP A 409 8.73 -21.68 -18.80
N LEU A 410 7.65 -22.44 -19.01
CA LEU A 410 7.71 -23.85 -19.39
C LEU A 410 8.33 -24.07 -20.78
N GLN A 411 8.01 -23.22 -21.76
CA GLN A 411 8.61 -23.30 -23.10
C GLN A 411 10.12 -23.02 -23.06
N LYS A 412 10.53 -21.98 -22.31
CA LYS A 412 11.94 -21.60 -22.15
C LYS A 412 12.70 -22.46 -21.15
N LYS A 413 12.00 -23.29 -20.37
CA LYS A 413 12.54 -24.11 -19.28
C LYS A 413 13.32 -23.30 -18.25
N GLN A 414 12.92 -22.05 -18.05
CA GLN A 414 13.57 -21.10 -17.15
C GLN A 414 12.51 -20.12 -16.65
N THR A 415 12.52 -19.83 -15.36
CA THR A 415 11.66 -18.83 -14.72
C THR A 415 12.50 -17.77 -14.01
N GLN A 416 11.96 -16.56 -13.91
CA GLN A 416 12.52 -15.47 -13.10
C GLN A 416 11.73 -15.25 -11.82
N ARG A 417 10.66 -16.04 -11.59
CA ARG A 417 9.82 -15.94 -10.39
C ARG A 417 10.64 -16.16 -9.13
N SER A 418 10.24 -15.47 -8.08
CA SER A 418 10.81 -15.63 -6.74
C SER A 418 9.89 -16.42 -5.81
N VAL A 419 8.58 -16.46 -6.11
CA VAL A 419 7.56 -17.13 -5.30
C VAL A 419 6.96 -18.32 -6.05
N PHE A 420 6.86 -19.47 -5.37
CA PHE A 420 6.29 -20.70 -5.93
C PHE A 420 5.21 -21.27 -5.03
N ARG A 421 4.04 -21.60 -5.61
CA ARG A 421 2.92 -22.21 -4.89
C ARG A 421 2.96 -23.74 -4.94
N CYS A 422 2.85 -24.37 -3.78
CA CYS A 422 2.76 -25.80 -3.57
C CYS A 422 1.42 -26.14 -2.91
N ASN A 423 0.57 -26.88 -3.62
CA ASN A 423 -0.70 -27.35 -3.06
C ASN A 423 -0.51 -28.72 -2.40
N VAL A 424 -0.92 -28.82 -1.14
CA VAL A 424 -0.73 -29.98 -0.27
C VAL A 424 -2.06 -30.73 -0.16
N PHE A 425 -2.11 -31.92 -0.76
CA PHE A 425 -3.26 -32.80 -0.76
C PHE A 425 -3.01 -34.02 0.09
N GLY A 426 -4.07 -34.56 0.69
CA GLY A 426 -4.00 -35.74 1.53
C GLY A 426 -5.33 -35.98 2.22
N ASP A 427 -5.54 -37.22 2.66
CA ASP A 427 -6.73 -37.61 3.38
C ASP A 427 -6.85 -36.87 4.73
N SER A 428 -8.04 -36.92 5.35
CA SER A 428 -8.21 -36.40 6.70
C SER A 428 -7.27 -37.11 7.67
N GLY A 429 -6.60 -36.33 8.53
CA GLY A 429 -5.61 -36.85 9.47
C GLY A 429 -4.28 -37.32 8.86
N SER A 430 -4.02 -37.10 7.56
CA SER A 430 -2.76 -37.54 6.92
C SER A 430 -1.51 -36.78 7.38
N GLY A 431 -1.66 -35.69 8.13
CA GLY A 431 -0.55 -34.87 8.65
C GLY A 431 -0.23 -33.61 7.83
N LYS A 432 -1.14 -33.16 6.97
CA LYS A 432 -0.99 -31.96 6.12
C LYS A 432 -0.65 -30.69 6.92
N SER A 433 -1.45 -30.32 7.91
CA SER A 433 -1.22 -29.10 8.70
C SER A 433 0.12 -29.18 9.45
N GLY A 434 0.48 -30.37 9.95
CA GLY A 434 1.78 -30.58 10.57
C GLY A 434 2.95 -30.40 9.61
N PHE A 435 2.78 -30.79 8.33
CA PHE A 435 3.75 -30.52 7.26
C PHE A 435 3.90 -29.02 7.00
N LEU A 436 2.79 -28.24 6.97
CA LEU A 436 2.86 -26.78 6.84
C LEU A 436 3.63 -26.15 8.00
N GLN A 437 3.27 -26.47 9.24
CA GLN A 437 3.89 -25.91 10.44
C GLN A 437 5.37 -26.30 10.59
N ALA A 438 5.73 -27.50 10.15
CA ALA A 438 7.12 -27.94 10.13
C ALA A 438 8.00 -27.12 9.18
N PHE A 439 7.44 -26.55 8.10
CA PHE A 439 8.17 -25.63 7.23
C PHE A 439 8.59 -24.35 7.96
N LEU A 440 7.74 -23.89 8.88
CA LEU A 440 8.00 -22.76 9.78
C LEU A 440 8.94 -23.12 10.94
N GLY A 441 9.44 -24.36 11.00
CA GLY A 441 10.39 -24.83 12.02
C GLY A 441 9.72 -25.38 13.29
N ARG A 442 8.41 -25.63 13.28
CA ARG A 442 7.66 -26.06 14.47
C ARG A 442 7.52 -27.58 14.48
N ASN A 443 8.00 -28.20 15.55
CA ASN A 443 7.81 -29.63 15.79
C ASN A 443 6.40 -29.93 16.34
N LEU A 444 6.06 -31.21 16.46
CA LEU A 444 4.75 -31.66 16.91
C LEU A 444 4.36 -31.10 18.29
N THR A 445 5.32 -30.97 19.22
CA THR A 445 5.05 -30.40 20.56
C THR A 445 4.60 -28.95 20.47
N ARG A 446 5.25 -28.11 19.66
CA ARG A 446 4.82 -26.72 19.44
C ARG A 446 3.47 -26.63 18.73
N GLN A 447 3.21 -27.55 17.80
CA GLN A 447 1.94 -27.59 17.07
C GLN A 447 0.75 -27.91 17.97
N ASN A 448 0.91 -28.79 18.97
CA ASN A 448 -0.16 -29.20 19.88
C ASN A 448 -0.66 -28.08 20.81
N ILE A 449 0.06 -26.95 20.90
CA ILE A 449 -0.31 -25.78 21.72
C ILE A 449 -1.22 -24.82 20.93
N VAL A 450 -1.22 -24.92 19.60
CA VAL A 450 -1.99 -24.03 18.73
C VAL A 450 -3.48 -24.36 18.84
N SER A 451 -4.29 -23.34 19.12
CA SER A 451 -5.76 -23.48 19.14
C SER A 451 -6.33 -23.48 17.74
N GLU A 452 -7.51 -24.10 17.56
CA GLU A 452 -8.17 -24.19 16.25
C GLU A 452 -8.43 -22.83 15.60
N GLU A 453 -8.78 -21.81 16.40
CA GLU A 453 -9.03 -20.44 15.93
C GLU A 453 -7.79 -19.75 15.32
N HIS A 454 -6.59 -20.24 15.63
CA HIS A 454 -5.34 -19.70 15.12
C HIS A 454 -4.75 -20.56 13.99
N MET A 455 -5.46 -21.61 13.55
CA MET A 455 -4.97 -22.48 12.47
C MET A 455 -4.96 -21.75 11.14
N SER A 456 -3.85 -21.89 10.41
CA SER A 456 -3.73 -21.39 9.05
C SER A 456 -3.61 -22.54 8.06
N TYR A 457 -4.25 -22.36 6.90
CA TYR A 457 -4.16 -23.26 5.75
C TYR A 457 -3.03 -22.88 4.80
N TYR A 458 -2.27 -21.85 5.16
CA TYR A 458 -1.10 -21.39 4.42
C TYR A 458 0.14 -21.45 5.30
N ALA A 459 1.27 -21.75 4.69
CA ALA A 459 2.57 -21.55 5.31
C ALA A 459 3.56 -21.02 4.27
N ILE A 460 4.26 -19.94 4.59
CA ILE A 460 5.23 -19.33 3.69
C ILE A 460 6.55 -19.05 4.41
N SER A 461 7.65 -19.37 3.73
CA SER A 461 9.02 -19.10 4.19
C SER A 461 9.97 -19.21 3.01
N THR A 462 11.25 -18.92 3.24
CA THR A 462 12.29 -19.03 2.23
C THR A 462 12.90 -20.44 2.17
N ALA A 463 13.27 -20.84 0.96
CA ALA A 463 14.01 -22.05 0.65
C ALA A 463 15.18 -21.71 -0.29
N TYR A 464 16.33 -22.34 -0.06
CA TYR A 464 17.56 -22.08 -0.82
C TYR A 464 17.79 -23.16 -1.86
N VAL A 465 17.67 -22.80 -3.14
CA VAL A 465 17.89 -23.71 -4.27
C VAL A 465 19.15 -23.28 -5.02
N TYR A 466 20.19 -24.12 -4.98
CA TYR A 466 21.49 -23.84 -5.63
C TYR A 466 22.09 -22.46 -5.30
N GLY A 467 21.91 -22.00 -4.06
CA GLY A 467 22.37 -20.70 -3.58
C GLY A 467 21.46 -19.52 -3.93
N GLN A 468 20.32 -19.75 -4.57
CA GLN A 468 19.29 -18.74 -4.79
C GLN A 468 18.21 -18.87 -3.70
N GLU A 469 17.91 -17.76 -3.05
CA GLU A 469 16.77 -17.67 -2.13
C GLU A 469 15.47 -17.52 -2.91
N LYS A 470 14.46 -18.31 -2.55
CA LYS A 470 13.12 -18.31 -3.14
C LYS A 470 12.07 -18.49 -2.05
N TYR A 471 10.88 -17.95 -2.26
CA TYR A 471 9.73 -18.20 -1.40
C TYR A 471 8.98 -19.44 -1.86
N LEU A 472 8.69 -20.32 -0.89
CA LEU A 472 7.76 -21.44 -1.08
C LEU A 472 6.49 -21.13 -0.31
N LEU A 473 5.35 -21.16 -1.00
CA LEU A 473 4.03 -20.98 -0.43
C LEU A 473 3.35 -22.34 -0.41
N LEU A 474 3.11 -22.89 0.78
CA LEU A 474 2.34 -24.11 0.99
C LEU A 474 0.88 -23.75 1.20
N HIS A 475 -0.03 -24.45 0.52
CA HIS A 475 -1.47 -24.32 0.67
C HIS A 475 -2.07 -25.69 0.97
N GLU A 476 -2.68 -25.86 2.14
CA GLU A 476 -3.40 -27.08 2.51
C GLU A 476 -4.77 -27.10 1.82
N VAL A 477 -4.99 -28.11 0.96
CA VAL A 477 -6.26 -28.28 0.23
C VAL A 477 -7.14 -29.30 0.95
N PHE A 478 -8.40 -28.93 1.18
CA PHE A 478 -9.37 -29.77 1.87
C PHE A 478 -9.99 -30.84 0.95
N PRO A 479 -10.20 -32.06 1.47
CA PRO A 479 -10.79 -33.17 0.71
C PRO A 479 -12.31 -33.06 0.51
N ASP A 480 -13.00 -32.14 1.19
CA ASP A 480 -14.47 -32.09 1.27
C ASP A 480 -15.16 -31.65 -0.04
N PHE A 481 -14.39 -31.22 -1.04
CA PHE A 481 -14.92 -30.90 -2.36
C PHE A 481 -14.83 -32.14 -3.26
N ASP A 482 -15.99 -32.74 -3.61
CA ASP A 482 -16.09 -33.86 -4.56
C ASP A 482 -15.42 -33.54 -5.92
N VAL A 483 -15.28 -32.26 -6.25
CA VAL A 483 -14.60 -31.73 -7.44
C VAL A 483 -13.65 -30.59 -7.04
N LEU A 484 -12.38 -30.70 -7.39
CA LEU A 484 -11.41 -29.61 -7.21
C LEU A 484 -11.70 -28.46 -8.19
N SER A 485 -11.63 -27.22 -7.70
CA SER A 485 -11.76 -26.05 -8.56
C SER A 485 -10.49 -25.80 -9.39
N ASP A 486 -10.58 -25.01 -10.46
CA ASP A 486 -9.40 -24.56 -11.21
C ASP A 486 -8.40 -23.80 -10.32
N ALA A 487 -8.88 -23.10 -9.30
CA ALA A 487 -8.05 -22.42 -8.32
C ALA A 487 -7.26 -23.40 -7.45
N ASP A 488 -7.87 -24.53 -7.05
CA ASP A 488 -7.21 -25.59 -6.27
C ASP A 488 -6.19 -26.38 -7.10
N MET A 489 -6.36 -26.42 -8.42
CA MET A 489 -5.42 -27.08 -9.34
C MET A 489 -4.26 -26.16 -9.76
N ALA A 490 -4.43 -24.84 -9.66
CA ALA A 490 -3.39 -23.89 -10.03
C ALA A 490 -2.22 -23.95 -9.02
N CYS A 491 -1.11 -24.59 -9.36
CA CYS A 491 0.10 -24.54 -8.54
C CYS A 491 1.35 -24.81 -9.38
N ASP A 492 2.52 -24.53 -8.81
CA ASP A 492 3.81 -24.82 -9.43
C ASP A 492 4.29 -26.23 -9.09
N ILE A 493 3.79 -26.81 -7.98
CA ILE A 493 4.05 -28.18 -7.57
C ILE A 493 2.91 -28.74 -6.72
N VAL A 494 2.67 -30.04 -6.84
CA VAL A 494 1.71 -30.80 -6.03
C VAL A 494 2.45 -31.64 -5.01
N CYS A 495 2.08 -31.51 -3.74
CA CYS A 495 2.55 -32.35 -2.65
C CYS A 495 1.42 -33.31 -2.22
N LEU A 496 1.60 -34.61 -2.45
CA LEU A 496 0.65 -35.66 -2.09
C LEU A 496 1.10 -36.32 -0.79
N VAL A 497 0.38 -36.08 0.30
CA VAL A 497 0.71 -36.50 1.65
C VAL A 497 -0.20 -37.64 2.10
N TYR A 498 0.39 -38.82 2.33
CA TYR A 498 -0.28 -39.95 2.95
C TYR A 498 0.37 -40.28 4.30
N ASP A 499 -0.41 -40.88 5.18
CA ASP A 499 0.05 -41.32 6.50
C ASP A 499 0.60 -42.73 6.40
N ALA A 500 1.90 -42.89 6.67
CA ALA A 500 2.58 -44.17 6.57
C ALA A 500 2.03 -45.23 7.54
N SER A 501 1.37 -44.81 8.62
CA SER A 501 0.73 -45.70 9.61
C SER A 501 -0.72 -46.06 9.25
N ASN A 502 -1.39 -45.26 8.41
CA ASN A 502 -2.77 -45.51 7.99
C ASN A 502 -2.82 -46.24 6.64
N PRO A 503 -3.35 -47.48 6.57
CA PRO A 503 -3.36 -48.28 5.35
C PRO A 503 -4.24 -47.72 4.22
N HIS A 504 -5.19 -46.84 4.50
CA HIS A 504 -6.13 -46.30 3.49
C HIS A 504 -5.70 -44.94 2.92
N SER A 505 -4.82 -44.23 3.61
CA SER A 505 -4.50 -42.83 3.30
C SER A 505 -3.85 -42.64 1.91
N PHE A 506 -3.11 -43.64 1.42
CA PHE A 506 -2.46 -43.59 0.11
C PHE A 506 -3.45 -43.64 -1.06
N GLU A 507 -4.60 -44.30 -0.90
CA GLU A 507 -5.62 -44.39 -1.95
C GLU A 507 -6.10 -43.01 -2.38
N TYR A 508 -6.29 -42.10 -1.40
CA TYR A 508 -6.66 -40.71 -1.65
C TYR A 508 -5.65 -40.02 -2.57
N CYS A 509 -4.35 -40.12 -2.26
CA CYS A 509 -3.28 -39.52 -3.06
C CYS A 509 -3.26 -40.07 -4.49
N ALA A 510 -3.44 -41.38 -4.64
CA ALA A 510 -3.48 -42.04 -5.94
C ALA A 510 -4.70 -41.61 -6.78
N ARG A 511 -5.87 -41.43 -6.14
CA ARG A 511 -7.10 -40.93 -6.76
C ARG A 511 -6.93 -39.50 -7.26
N VAL A 512 -6.50 -38.59 -6.38
CA VAL A 512 -6.26 -37.17 -6.73
C VAL A 512 -5.27 -37.04 -7.88
N PHE A 513 -4.14 -37.75 -7.82
CA PHE A 513 -3.17 -37.72 -8.90
C PHE A 513 -3.77 -38.18 -10.23
N LYS A 514 -4.46 -39.32 -10.25
CA LYS A 514 -5.04 -39.89 -11.49
C LYS A 514 -6.11 -39.01 -12.09
N GLN A 515 -6.95 -38.40 -11.24
CA GLN A 515 -8.09 -37.61 -11.68
C GLN A 515 -7.67 -36.23 -12.19
N TYR A 516 -6.70 -35.58 -11.55
CA TYR A 516 -6.42 -34.16 -11.79
C TYR A 516 -5.02 -33.85 -12.32
N PHE A 517 -4.00 -34.66 -12.00
CA PHE A 517 -2.60 -34.28 -12.26
C PHE A 517 -1.85 -35.20 -13.23
N MET A 518 -2.37 -36.40 -13.51
CA MET A 518 -1.72 -37.41 -14.36
C MET A 518 -1.35 -36.90 -15.75
N ASP A 519 -2.24 -36.11 -16.37
CA ASP A 519 -2.06 -35.57 -17.73
C ASP A 519 -1.59 -34.10 -17.72
N THR A 520 -1.23 -33.57 -16.55
CA THR A 520 -0.74 -32.19 -16.40
C THR A 520 0.78 -32.09 -16.51
N LYS A 521 1.28 -30.86 -16.71
CA LYS A 521 2.72 -30.56 -16.66
C LYS A 521 3.22 -30.21 -15.26
N THR A 522 2.33 -30.25 -14.26
CA THR A 522 2.66 -29.85 -12.90
C THR A 522 3.43 -30.99 -12.22
N PRO A 523 4.63 -30.73 -11.67
CA PRO A 523 5.39 -31.75 -10.95
C PRO A 523 4.63 -32.21 -9.70
N CYS A 524 4.73 -33.50 -9.38
CA CYS A 524 4.13 -34.10 -8.19
C CYS A 524 5.18 -34.79 -7.33
N MET A 525 5.08 -34.66 -6.01
CA MET A 525 5.91 -35.36 -5.04
C MET A 525 5.03 -36.09 -4.02
N MET A 526 5.38 -37.33 -3.73
CA MET A 526 4.72 -38.15 -2.72
C MET A 526 5.46 -38.06 -1.38
N ILE A 527 4.75 -37.76 -0.30
CA ILE A 527 5.26 -37.67 1.07
C ILE A 527 4.60 -38.75 1.92
N ALA A 528 5.43 -39.57 2.56
CA ALA A 528 5.04 -40.55 3.56
C ALA A 528 5.19 -39.89 4.95
N ALA A 529 4.13 -39.26 5.42
CA ALA A 529 4.09 -38.56 6.71
C ALA A 529 4.01 -39.54 7.89
N LYS A 530 4.29 -39.03 9.09
CA LYS A 530 4.35 -39.79 10.35
C LYS A 530 5.31 -40.99 10.28
N SER A 531 6.45 -40.79 9.62
CA SER A 531 7.46 -41.84 9.43
C SER A 531 8.13 -42.31 10.72
N ASP A 532 7.86 -41.65 11.85
CA ASP A 532 8.22 -42.09 13.19
C ASP A 532 7.34 -43.23 13.72
N LEU A 533 6.15 -43.41 13.16
CA LEU A 533 5.23 -44.50 13.49
C LEU A 533 5.55 -45.75 12.67
N GLN A 534 5.02 -46.90 13.11
CA GLN A 534 5.19 -48.16 12.40
C GLN A 534 4.53 -48.11 11.02
N GLU A 535 5.32 -48.27 9.96
CA GLU A 535 4.84 -48.29 8.58
C GLU A 535 3.92 -49.51 8.34
N THR A 536 2.72 -49.24 7.82
CA THR A 536 1.74 -50.26 7.48
C THR A 536 1.62 -50.44 5.97
N LYS A 537 1.26 -51.66 5.55
CA LYS A 537 1.04 -51.96 4.13
C LYS A 537 -0.19 -51.19 3.63
N GLN A 538 0.05 -50.30 2.68
CA GLN A 538 -1.00 -49.50 2.04
C GLN A 538 -1.94 -50.41 1.23
N LEU A 539 -3.25 -50.28 1.48
CA LEU A 539 -4.32 -51.04 0.83
C LEU A 539 -4.67 -50.39 -0.52
N TYR A 540 -3.75 -50.51 -1.47
CA TYR A 540 -3.94 -50.09 -2.85
C TYR A 540 -3.34 -51.13 -3.81
N ALA A 541 -3.78 -51.12 -5.08
CA ALA A 541 -3.35 -52.08 -6.08
C ALA A 541 -1.83 -52.07 -6.35
N LEU A 542 -1.15 -50.96 -6.06
CA LEU A 542 0.30 -50.78 -6.20
C LEU A 542 0.88 -50.24 -4.89
N THR A 543 2.11 -50.59 -4.55
CA THR A 543 2.82 -49.91 -3.45
C THR A 543 3.10 -48.44 -3.82
N PRO A 544 3.26 -47.53 -2.83
CA PRO A 544 3.58 -46.12 -3.11
C PRO A 544 4.82 -45.94 -3.99
N LEU A 545 5.85 -46.77 -3.80
CA LEU A 545 7.07 -46.76 -4.60
C LEU A 545 6.83 -47.22 -6.05
N GLU A 546 6.07 -48.30 -6.25
CA GLU A 546 5.70 -48.79 -7.59
C GLU A 546 4.82 -47.79 -8.33
N PHE A 547 3.89 -47.15 -7.63
CA PHE A 547 3.05 -46.09 -8.17
C PHE A 547 3.90 -44.92 -8.66
N CYS A 548 4.83 -44.43 -7.83
CA CYS A 548 5.75 -43.34 -8.22
C CYS A 548 6.60 -43.72 -9.43
N ARG A 549 7.14 -44.94 -9.47
CA ARG A 549 7.92 -45.45 -10.62
C ARG A 549 7.09 -45.53 -11.89
N LYS A 550 5.86 -46.07 -11.81
CA LYS A 550 4.93 -46.19 -12.93
C LYS A 550 4.60 -44.82 -13.54
N HIS A 551 4.39 -43.82 -12.68
CA HIS A 551 4.00 -42.47 -13.08
C HIS A 551 5.17 -41.48 -13.19
N LYS A 552 6.42 -41.97 -13.19
CA LYS A 552 7.65 -41.17 -13.34
C LYS A 552 7.81 -40.04 -12.31
N MET A 553 7.24 -40.23 -11.12
CA MET A 553 7.43 -39.34 -9.97
C MET A 553 8.68 -39.74 -9.16
N PRO A 554 9.25 -38.81 -8.37
CA PRO A 554 10.28 -39.16 -7.39
C PRO A 554 9.78 -40.24 -6.40
N PRO A 555 10.68 -41.05 -5.82
CA PRO A 555 10.30 -41.98 -4.76
C PRO A 555 9.62 -41.26 -3.59
N PRO A 556 8.68 -41.92 -2.87
CA PRO A 556 8.07 -41.34 -1.67
C PRO A 556 9.12 -40.86 -0.67
N GLN A 557 8.95 -39.64 -0.17
CA GLN A 557 9.84 -39.05 0.82
C GLN A 557 9.27 -39.27 2.23
N ALA A 558 10.01 -39.96 3.09
CA ALA A 558 9.65 -40.12 4.49
C ALA A 558 9.74 -38.78 5.23
N PHE A 559 8.76 -38.49 6.07
CA PHE A 559 8.68 -37.23 6.81
C PHE A 559 8.00 -37.40 8.17
N THR A 560 8.51 -36.70 9.17
CA THR A 560 7.88 -36.61 10.50
C THR A 560 8.09 -35.21 11.10
N CYS A 561 7.08 -34.75 11.84
CA CYS A 561 7.15 -33.54 12.66
C CYS A 561 7.56 -33.85 14.11
N ASN A 562 7.61 -35.14 14.50
CA ASN A 562 7.92 -35.59 15.84
C ASN A 562 9.44 -35.64 16.05
N THR A 563 10.04 -34.45 16.08
CA THR A 563 11.49 -34.24 16.25
C THR A 563 11.78 -33.47 17.53
N ALA A 564 12.92 -33.76 18.16
CA ALA A 564 13.34 -33.07 19.38
C ALA A 564 13.54 -31.55 19.17
N GLY A 565 13.99 -31.15 17.97
CA GLY A 565 14.12 -29.75 17.55
C GLY A 565 13.33 -29.44 16.28
N ALA A 566 13.70 -28.37 15.58
CA ALA A 566 13.05 -27.98 14.33
C ALA A 566 13.11 -29.10 13.27
N PRO A 567 11.99 -29.41 12.57
CA PRO A 567 11.98 -30.41 11.51
C PRO A 567 12.94 -30.08 10.35
N CYS A 568 13.44 -31.12 9.68
CA CYS A 568 14.35 -30.98 8.55
C CYS A 568 13.68 -30.25 7.36
N LYS A 569 14.38 -29.26 6.79
CA LYS A 569 13.86 -28.45 5.68
C LYS A 569 14.17 -29.01 4.27
N ASP A 570 14.87 -30.14 4.16
CA ASP A 570 15.34 -30.68 2.87
C ASP A 570 14.20 -30.98 1.89
N ILE A 571 13.04 -31.42 2.39
CA ILE A 571 11.87 -31.72 1.54
C ILE A 571 11.32 -30.45 0.91
N TYR A 572 11.28 -29.32 1.63
CA TYR A 572 10.82 -28.05 1.07
C TYR A 572 11.78 -27.53 0.01
N THR A 573 13.10 -27.65 0.23
CA THR A 573 14.11 -27.34 -0.80
C THR A 573 13.90 -28.20 -2.06
N LYS A 574 13.60 -29.48 -1.90
CA LYS A 574 13.27 -30.40 -2.99
C LYS A 574 11.99 -29.98 -3.73
N LEU A 575 10.94 -29.58 -3.00
CA LEU A 575 9.69 -29.06 -3.59
C LEU A 575 9.96 -27.80 -4.42
N THR A 576 10.67 -26.82 -3.84
CA THR A 576 11.04 -25.58 -4.54
C THR A 576 11.90 -25.85 -5.77
N THR A 577 12.85 -26.78 -5.68
CA THR A 577 13.70 -27.18 -6.83
C THR A 577 12.85 -27.74 -7.98
N MET A 578 11.86 -28.58 -7.66
CA MET A 578 10.94 -29.16 -8.65
C MET A 578 10.00 -28.10 -9.25
N ALA A 579 9.54 -27.13 -8.46
CA ALA A 579 8.74 -26.00 -8.94
C ALA A 579 9.55 -25.08 -9.89
N MET A 580 10.82 -24.81 -9.57
CA MET A 580 11.73 -24.02 -10.42
C MET A 580 12.11 -24.74 -11.71
N HIS A 581 12.24 -26.07 -11.65
CA HIS A 581 12.75 -26.89 -12.75
C HIS A 581 11.85 -28.10 -13.03
N PRO A 582 10.59 -27.90 -13.48
CA PRO A 582 9.62 -28.98 -13.68
C PRO A 582 10.05 -29.99 -14.75
N HIS A 583 10.96 -29.59 -15.65
CA HIS A 583 11.49 -30.45 -16.71
C HIS A 583 12.75 -31.22 -16.32
N ALA A 584 13.42 -30.85 -15.22
CA ALA A 584 14.62 -31.53 -14.79
C ALA A 584 14.21 -32.88 -14.20
N ARG A 585 14.57 -33.98 -14.87
CA ARG A 585 14.59 -35.29 -14.23
C ARG A 585 15.71 -35.26 -13.20
N LEU A 586 15.39 -34.88 -11.96
CA LEU A 586 16.30 -34.95 -10.82
C LEU A 586 16.67 -36.44 -10.63
N ARG A 587 17.74 -36.89 -11.30
CA ARG A 587 18.10 -38.32 -11.43
C ARG A 587 18.55 -38.98 -10.12
N CYS A 588 18.64 -38.23 -9.01
CA CYS A 588 18.49 -38.79 -7.67
C CYS A 588 17.98 -37.71 -6.71
N MET A 589 16.76 -37.90 -6.20
CA MET A 589 16.26 -37.32 -4.96
C MET A 589 16.24 -38.38 -3.84
N CYS A 590 17.12 -39.36 -3.97
CA CYS A 590 17.26 -40.50 -3.10
C CYS A 590 18.09 -40.10 -1.87
N THR A 591 17.62 -40.45 -0.67
CA THR A 591 18.36 -40.29 0.60
C THR A 591 19.46 -41.34 0.78
N CYS A 592 19.81 -42.09 -0.28
CA CYS A 592 20.54 -43.34 -0.13
C CYS A 592 22.01 -43.18 0.25
N ASN A 593 22.59 -41.96 0.20
CA ASN A 593 24.01 -41.66 0.44
C ASN A 593 25.00 -42.57 -0.33
N ARG A 594 24.52 -43.30 -1.34
CA ARG A 594 25.23 -44.39 -2.03
C ARG A 594 25.21 -44.26 -3.54
N CYS A 595 24.46 -43.31 -4.10
CA CYS A 595 24.52 -43.04 -5.52
C CYS A 595 25.63 -42.04 -5.83
N THR A 596 26.15 -42.09 -7.06
CA THR A 596 27.21 -41.21 -7.56
C THR A 596 26.87 -39.72 -7.40
N PHE A 597 25.60 -39.33 -7.51
CA PHE A 597 25.16 -37.94 -7.31
C PHE A 597 25.23 -37.49 -5.84
N CYS A 598 24.79 -38.31 -4.87
CA CYS A 598 24.93 -38.00 -3.44
C CYS A 598 26.40 -37.92 -3.02
N HIS A 599 27.26 -38.80 -3.54
CA HIS A 599 28.70 -38.74 -3.29
C HIS A 599 29.32 -37.47 -3.87
N LEU A 600 28.91 -37.04 -5.07
CA LEU A 600 29.36 -35.78 -5.68
C LEU A 600 28.86 -34.55 -4.89
N GLN A 601 27.59 -34.54 -4.47
CA GLN A 601 27.03 -33.44 -3.68
C GLN A 601 27.70 -33.34 -2.30
N ASN A 602 27.89 -34.47 -1.59
CA ASN A 602 28.59 -34.51 -0.31
C ASN A 602 30.08 -34.17 -0.45
N PHE A 603 30.71 -34.53 -1.57
CA PHE A 603 32.09 -34.14 -1.86
C PHE A 603 32.22 -32.64 -2.13
N ILE A 604 31.32 -32.06 -2.94
CA ILE A 604 31.26 -30.61 -3.22
C ILE A 604 30.99 -29.81 -1.94
N ASN A 605 30.11 -30.32 -1.07
CA ASN A 605 29.77 -29.71 0.22
C ASN A 605 30.74 -30.09 1.34
N SER A 606 31.77 -30.90 1.07
CA SER A 606 32.74 -31.28 2.10
C SER A 606 33.57 -30.06 2.53
N GLU A 607 33.90 -30.01 3.82
CA GLU A 607 34.78 -29.00 4.40
C GLU A 607 36.08 -28.87 3.61
N LEU A 608 36.59 -29.97 3.07
CA LEU A 608 37.84 -30.01 2.32
C LEU A 608 37.74 -29.27 0.98
N VAL A 609 36.63 -29.42 0.24
CA VAL A 609 36.40 -28.71 -1.02
C VAL A 609 36.02 -27.25 -0.77
N GLN A 610 35.24 -26.96 0.27
CA GLN A 610 34.96 -25.60 0.72
C GLN A 610 36.24 -24.85 1.12
N THR A 611 37.14 -25.50 1.86
CA THR A 611 38.43 -24.94 2.28
C THR A 611 39.36 -24.74 1.10
N VAL A 612 39.42 -25.69 0.16
CA VAL A 612 40.22 -25.57 -1.07
C VAL A 612 39.67 -24.45 -1.96
N LYS A 613 38.34 -24.34 -2.10
CA LYS A 613 37.68 -23.25 -2.83
C LYS A 613 37.96 -21.90 -2.18
N ALA A 614 37.84 -21.79 -0.86
CA ALA A 614 38.14 -20.58 -0.10
C ALA A 614 39.62 -20.17 -0.21
N LYS A 615 40.55 -21.14 -0.13
CA LYS A 615 42.00 -20.92 -0.31
C LYS A 615 42.37 -20.54 -1.74
N LEU A 616 41.71 -21.12 -2.75
CA LEU A 616 41.87 -20.72 -4.16
C LEU A 616 41.30 -19.32 -4.39
N TYR A 617 40.14 -19.00 -3.82
CA TYR A 617 39.54 -17.68 -3.92
C TYR A 617 40.45 -16.62 -3.27
N THR A 618 40.98 -16.88 -2.07
CA THR A 618 41.95 -15.99 -1.40
C THR A 618 43.29 -15.93 -2.13
N ALA A 619 43.76 -17.01 -2.76
CA ALA A 619 44.98 -16.98 -3.57
C ALA A 619 44.81 -16.22 -4.90
N ILE A 620 43.60 -16.22 -5.47
CA ILE A 620 43.25 -15.48 -6.69
C ILE A 620 43.00 -14.00 -6.38
N LEU A 621 42.32 -13.68 -5.26
CA LEU A 621 42.13 -12.31 -4.80
C LEU A 621 43.43 -11.67 -4.29
N SER A 622 44.29 -12.42 -3.61
CA SER A 622 45.58 -11.89 -3.12
C SER A 622 46.61 -11.67 -4.23
N ARG A 623 46.44 -12.29 -5.42
CA ARG A 623 47.28 -12.05 -6.60
C ARG A 623 46.76 -10.95 -7.54
N HIS A 624 45.58 -10.38 -7.30
CA HIS A 624 44.98 -9.36 -8.17
C HIS A 624 44.43 -8.13 -7.42
N VAL A 625 45.16 -7.63 -6.43
CA VAL A 625 45.02 -6.23 -5.98
C VAL A 625 46.41 -5.63 -5.75
N THR A 626 47.14 -5.44 -6.84
CA THR A 626 48.13 -4.36 -6.96
C THR A 626 47.93 -3.74 -8.34
N GLN A 627 47.49 -2.48 -8.33
CA GLN A 627 47.41 -1.50 -9.43
C GLN A 627 48.00 -1.90 -10.79
N ALA A 628 47.17 -1.89 -11.84
CA ALA A 628 47.32 -1.01 -13.02
C ALA A 628 46.39 -1.46 -14.17
N ASP A 629 45.95 -0.48 -14.96
CA ASP A 629 45.13 -0.56 -16.18
C ASP A 629 45.42 -1.73 -17.13
N LEU A 630 44.39 -2.27 -17.80
CA LEU A 630 44.33 -2.41 -19.28
C LEU A 630 43.12 -3.26 -19.79
N LYS A 631 42.61 -2.83 -20.95
CA LYS A 631 41.49 -3.35 -21.75
C LYS A 631 41.69 -4.78 -22.29
N SER A 632 40.58 -5.48 -22.53
CA SER A 632 40.35 -6.60 -23.49
C SER A 632 41.15 -7.92 -23.32
N SER A 633 42.38 -7.91 -22.80
CA SER A 633 43.21 -9.12 -22.62
C SER A 633 42.82 -9.98 -21.40
N ALA A 634 42.08 -9.42 -20.44
CA ALA A 634 41.65 -10.12 -19.22
C ALA A 634 40.62 -11.25 -19.47
N PHE A 635 39.87 -11.21 -20.57
CA PHE A 635 38.87 -12.22 -20.90
C PHE A 635 39.52 -13.55 -21.30
N TRP A 636 40.50 -13.52 -22.21
CA TRP A 636 41.21 -14.72 -22.67
C TRP A 636 42.07 -15.36 -21.58
N LEU A 637 42.60 -14.56 -20.66
CA LEU A 637 43.36 -15.05 -19.51
C LEU A 637 42.47 -15.77 -18.50
N ARG A 638 41.25 -15.27 -18.24
CA ARG A 638 40.24 -15.96 -17.42
C ARG A 638 39.74 -17.25 -18.06
N VAL A 639 39.56 -17.27 -19.39
CA VAL A 639 39.17 -18.46 -20.15
C VAL A 639 40.27 -19.53 -20.12
N SER A 640 41.54 -19.16 -20.32
CA SER A 640 42.66 -20.12 -20.27
C SER A 640 42.91 -20.68 -18.86
N VAL A 641 42.80 -19.86 -17.81
CA VAL A 641 42.93 -20.34 -16.42
C VAL A 641 41.75 -21.25 -16.05
N GLY A 642 40.53 -20.89 -16.46
CA GLY A 642 39.35 -21.74 -16.31
C GLY A 642 39.48 -23.09 -17.01
N ALA A 643 39.96 -23.10 -18.26
CA ALA A 643 40.20 -24.32 -19.03
C ALA A 643 41.27 -25.22 -18.39
N THR A 644 42.34 -24.62 -17.84
CA THR A 644 43.41 -25.36 -17.17
C THR A 644 42.94 -26.00 -15.87
N VAL A 645 42.12 -25.29 -15.07
CA VAL A 645 41.52 -25.83 -13.84
C VAL A 645 40.54 -26.97 -14.15
N PHE A 646 39.71 -26.82 -15.19
CA PHE A 646 38.83 -27.89 -15.66
C PHE A 646 39.59 -29.10 -16.19
N ALA A 647 40.70 -28.91 -16.90
CA ALA A 647 41.55 -30.00 -17.37
C ALA A 647 42.22 -30.76 -16.20
N VAL A 648 42.71 -30.05 -15.18
CA VAL A 648 43.34 -30.68 -14.00
C VAL A 648 42.30 -31.42 -13.15
N LEU A 649 41.10 -30.87 -12.96
CA LEU A 649 40.01 -31.55 -12.26
C LEU A 649 39.48 -32.75 -13.06
N GLY A 650 39.38 -32.63 -14.38
CA GLY A 650 39.04 -33.73 -15.28
C GLY A 650 40.07 -34.86 -15.25
N PHE A 651 41.36 -34.53 -15.22
CA PHE A 651 42.45 -35.51 -15.12
C PHE A 651 42.51 -36.18 -13.74
N ALA A 652 42.20 -35.44 -12.67
CA ALA A 652 42.07 -35.99 -11.32
C ALA A 652 40.86 -36.93 -11.21
N MET A 653 39.70 -36.55 -11.74
CA MET A 653 38.52 -37.44 -11.81
C MET A 653 38.78 -38.68 -12.67
N TYR A 654 39.48 -38.53 -13.80
CA TYR A 654 39.87 -39.65 -14.66
C TYR A 654 40.78 -40.65 -13.92
N ARG A 655 41.75 -40.16 -13.13
CA ARG A 655 42.61 -41.02 -12.30
C ARG A 655 41.88 -41.70 -11.14
N VAL A 656 40.89 -41.04 -10.54
CA VAL A 656 40.08 -41.62 -9.45
C VAL A 656 39.14 -42.70 -9.98
N LEU A 657 38.54 -42.49 -11.16
CA LEU A 657 37.64 -43.45 -11.81
C LEU A 657 38.37 -44.68 -12.37
N LEU A 658 39.64 -44.56 -12.80
CA LEU A 658 40.46 -45.69 -13.24
C LEU A 658 41.03 -46.55 -12.10
N LYS A 659 41.00 -46.07 -10.85
CA LYS A 659 41.50 -46.82 -9.69
C LYS A 659 40.48 -47.80 -9.09
N GLN A 660 39.26 -47.86 -9.64
CA GLN A 660 38.18 -48.76 -9.23
C GLN A 660 37.76 -49.76 -10.34
N ARG A 661 38.70 -50.19 -11.18
CA ARG A 661 38.54 -51.39 -12.01
C ARG A 661 39.49 -52.48 -11.56
#